data_AF-A0A7J3GYY7-F1
#
_entry.id   AF-A0A7J3GYY7-F1
#
_cell.length_a   1.000
_cell.length_b   1.000
_cell.length_c   1.000
_cell.angle_alpha   90.00
_cell.angle_beta   90.00
_cell.angle_gamma   90.00
#
_symmetry.space_group_name_H-M   'P 1'
#
loop_
_entity.id
_entity.type
_entity.pdbx_description
1 polymer ?
#
loop_
_entity_poly.entity_id
_entity_poly.type
_entity_poly.pdbx_seq_one_letter_code
_entity_poly.pdbx_strand_id
1 'polypeptide(L)'
;MMWLYQIGIAVLIFVLGVTLSGRVGAGLWGILVFAGVAVAAVLLIRRADSLSLGRGTYPASSFYGTALRRVRSVNHMGDVDLLELSGNHYVAVSAVRVIDVRDTVDGSDPSRLFALVSQLGEVISSLGGVEVKVVVAKPPFDGKGGGPEPLFKFYLVAESESRRVSSLVSEAARSLAERLGALGIDAEVCSCGRGSCGITGLRTVGGVRPLPVTRLPGFSMLLGSAVPFLTSAILAPNVFGFVAPLSLMLAAAGWMVLRVSGSISSPSPVTPLEGEVTYENGRLRIGGTYYSFLTLRRIEHSDRFVDPEDVVRLLSTMNSSFLYQRYGYIAMLSVRRIDEAIYARKESFKMDMSYWDYETGGGLSRALKARRHQTKLERMRMGEKPYEVSGVFVVRTVADDLEAVKVSEEAFRSSLSLLGFSASFVRNPRGIMRCIRSLYLPVEGVVVPVLEPADVVDMRALTLDFSWFSPFARDRIPLMVREGVWLGHDHRGRRIYWNPRAVRNAHMAVFGPMGSGKSTLVKTLILRSSEYFERVQGRRPLYVIVDPAGEYQKIAEELNGEIINMLDRKVNPLLLEGTSPIERAKFVAEMMRYLKGLKGEEVSALKECILEAYSRVGIDPNDPRSWLKGRDRAVTMREVYSIVAERLKASAGKPMEPVYRSLADKLLDVAEGARAFNRTDLTVDELMRKGGVLCLSFKDEFGVMSDDLQRVVVWTLLQQVRDRLLSLNVEEDVRVVVAIDEAHRFVSVGKLVEGGVLVNVEPPLSLHLRDTRKFGAAYILITHKPEDMPQGTVELVGTTIALSHPNNAYAEWAAQYLGLTESQKRALMSAGIGAGFLITTEDPRPLFIRVVPEKAALVRDAVADRLRALGMAPAERKAQESVPEREVGQAKERVPARKPVVVETDRRVIEAPAGAAPAQGPPAAPRTVIEEDVHTPVLSSPRCFACGAALVPGARFCHICASPVYPGPHHPVARMSSPRPRLVSVQEQVKEQRPAADVPREEKPGRIEVPAFQANGGTRISYRCASCNYTSPESFDSCPRCGFPFVLREEVTVG
;
A
#
# COMPACT_ATOMS: atom_id res chain seq x y z
N MET A 1 5.60 10.71 49.62
CA MET A 1 4.12 10.62 49.54
C MET A 1 3.66 9.18 49.34
N MET A 2 3.32 8.71 48.13
CA MET A 2 2.52 7.46 47.97
C MET A 2 3.18 6.17 48.50
N TRP A 3 4.47 5.94 48.21
CA TRP A 3 5.22 4.81 48.79
C TRP A 3 5.39 4.93 50.32
N LEU A 4 5.53 6.16 50.83
CA LEU A 4 5.53 6.46 52.26
C LEU A 4 4.16 6.25 52.92
N TYR A 5 3.06 6.35 52.17
CA TYR A 5 1.71 6.04 52.64
C TYR A 5 1.44 4.52 52.60
N GLN A 6 2.01 3.80 51.63
CA GLN A 6 2.02 2.33 51.59
C GLN A 6 2.84 1.74 52.75
N ILE A 7 4.06 2.25 52.97
CA ILE A 7 4.85 1.95 54.16
C ILE A 7 4.08 2.40 55.41
N GLY A 8 3.50 3.60 55.43
CA GLY A 8 2.75 4.13 56.58
C GLY A 8 1.58 3.23 56.99
N ILE A 9 0.77 2.74 56.05
CA ILE A 9 -0.31 1.80 56.32
C ILE A 9 0.25 0.42 56.74
N ALA A 10 1.27 -0.10 56.06
CA ALA A 10 1.86 -1.39 56.41
C ALA A 10 2.52 -1.36 57.81
N VAL A 11 3.18 -0.27 58.16
CA VAL A 11 3.78 0.00 59.48
C VAL A 11 2.70 0.27 60.51
N LEU A 12 1.61 0.98 60.20
CA LEU A 12 0.48 1.15 61.13
C LEU A 12 -0.18 -0.20 61.46
N ILE A 13 -0.41 -1.04 60.44
CA ILE A 13 -0.91 -2.42 60.57
C ILE A 13 0.08 -3.26 61.40
N PHE A 14 1.38 -3.18 61.10
CA PHE A 14 2.43 -3.90 61.83
C PHE A 14 2.54 -3.45 63.30
N VAL A 15 2.48 -2.15 63.57
CA VAL A 15 2.52 -1.57 64.92
C VAL A 15 1.24 -1.89 65.69
N LEU A 16 0.06 -1.92 65.06
CA LEU A 16 -1.14 -2.49 65.67
C LEU A 16 -0.92 -3.97 66.02
N GLY A 17 -0.42 -4.77 65.08
CA GLY A 17 -0.12 -6.19 65.30
C GLY A 17 0.85 -6.42 66.46
N VAL A 18 1.92 -5.64 66.55
CA VAL A 18 2.91 -5.67 67.65
C VAL A 18 2.27 -5.27 68.99
N THR A 19 1.59 -4.12 69.05
CA THR A 19 1.01 -3.59 70.30
C THR A 19 -0.16 -4.44 70.81
N LEU A 20 -0.93 -5.06 69.93
CA LEU A 20 -2.02 -5.97 70.30
C LEU A 20 -1.53 -7.38 70.63
N SER A 21 -0.56 -7.92 69.87
CA SER A 21 0.08 -9.21 70.21
C SER A 21 0.76 -9.15 71.58
N GLY A 22 1.44 -8.04 71.89
CA GLY A 22 2.05 -7.81 73.20
C GLY A 22 1.04 -7.75 74.37
N ARG A 23 -0.18 -7.26 74.13
CA ARG A 23 -1.26 -7.23 75.15
C ARG A 23 -1.92 -8.58 75.42
N VAL A 24 -1.81 -9.54 74.49
CA VAL A 24 -2.44 -10.86 74.56
C VAL A 24 -1.41 -11.99 74.74
N GLY A 25 -0.12 -11.66 74.86
CA GLY A 25 0.97 -12.63 75.06
C GLY A 25 1.32 -13.47 73.82
N ALA A 26 0.78 -13.15 72.64
CA ALA A 26 0.90 -13.96 71.42
C ALA A 26 2.25 -13.83 70.69
N GLY A 27 3.14 -12.95 71.18
CA GLY A 27 4.54 -12.83 70.74
C GLY A 27 4.72 -12.64 69.23
N LEU A 28 5.75 -13.29 68.68
CA LEU A 28 6.08 -13.25 67.25
C LEU A 28 4.97 -13.85 66.38
N TRP A 29 4.30 -14.91 66.85
CA TRP A 29 3.24 -15.60 66.12
C TRP A 29 2.04 -14.70 65.86
N GLY A 30 1.61 -13.90 66.84
CA GLY A 30 0.52 -12.94 66.65
C GLY A 30 0.82 -11.91 65.54
N ILE A 31 2.07 -11.45 65.45
CA ILE A 31 2.53 -10.51 64.42
C ILE A 31 2.55 -11.18 63.04
N LEU A 32 3.05 -12.42 62.94
CA LEU A 32 3.07 -13.19 61.70
C LEU A 32 1.66 -13.50 61.17
N VAL A 33 0.71 -13.84 62.06
CA VAL A 33 -0.69 -14.04 61.69
C VAL A 33 -1.33 -12.74 61.18
N PHE A 34 -1.10 -11.62 61.87
CA PHE A 34 -1.64 -10.32 61.45
C PHE A 34 -1.10 -9.88 60.07
N ALA A 35 0.21 -10.03 59.86
CA ALA A 35 0.85 -9.78 58.57
C ALA A 35 0.36 -10.74 57.47
N GLY A 36 0.21 -12.04 57.78
CA GLY A 36 -0.29 -13.04 56.85
C GLY A 36 -1.71 -12.77 56.37
N VAL A 37 -2.62 -12.42 57.29
CA VAL A 37 -4.01 -12.04 56.94
C VAL A 37 -4.06 -10.73 56.18
N ALA A 38 -3.24 -9.73 56.53
CA ALA A 38 -3.14 -8.47 55.79
C ALA A 38 -2.69 -8.72 54.33
N VAL A 39 -1.66 -9.55 54.12
CA VAL A 39 -1.16 -9.92 52.79
C VAL A 39 -2.23 -10.73 52.02
N ALA A 40 -2.88 -11.70 52.66
CA ALA A 40 -3.95 -12.48 52.05
C ALA A 40 -5.13 -11.60 51.60
N ALA A 41 -5.57 -10.67 52.44
CA ALA A 41 -6.62 -9.70 52.12
C ALA A 41 -6.24 -8.84 50.90
N VAL A 42 -5.02 -8.29 50.86
CA VAL A 42 -4.53 -7.50 49.72
C VAL A 42 -4.42 -8.33 48.44
N LEU A 43 -3.95 -9.57 48.52
CA LEU A 43 -3.88 -10.49 47.36
C LEU A 43 -5.27 -10.85 46.82
N LEU A 44 -6.25 -11.05 47.70
CA LEU A 44 -7.62 -11.38 47.34
C LEU A 44 -8.37 -10.16 46.78
N ILE A 45 -8.16 -8.96 47.32
CA ILE A 45 -8.66 -7.70 46.70
C ILE A 45 -8.06 -7.54 45.30
N ARG A 46 -6.75 -7.75 45.11
CA ARG A 46 -6.09 -7.67 43.80
C ARG A 46 -6.54 -8.73 42.80
N ARG A 47 -7.10 -9.85 43.27
CA ARG A 47 -7.71 -10.90 42.43
C ARG A 47 -9.25 -10.83 42.40
N ALA A 48 -9.86 -9.82 43.03
CA ALA A 48 -11.31 -9.71 43.15
C ALA A 48 -12.01 -9.74 41.78
N ASP A 49 -11.49 -8.99 40.79
CA ASP A 49 -12.07 -8.96 39.44
C ASP A 49 -12.07 -10.32 38.75
N SER A 50 -10.95 -11.04 38.79
CA SER A 50 -10.77 -12.31 38.09
C SER A 50 -11.49 -13.47 38.78
N LEU A 51 -11.62 -13.41 40.12
CA LEU A 51 -12.47 -14.32 40.88
C LEU A 51 -13.97 -14.02 40.67
N SER A 52 -14.34 -12.74 40.54
CA SER A 52 -15.74 -12.34 40.38
C SER A 52 -16.28 -12.65 38.99
N LEU A 53 -15.53 -12.38 37.91
CA LEU A 53 -15.98 -12.66 36.54
C LEU A 53 -15.91 -14.16 36.20
N GLY A 54 -14.86 -14.86 36.66
CA GLY A 54 -14.60 -16.26 36.32
C GLY A 54 -13.96 -16.44 34.93
N ARG A 55 -13.89 -17.71 34.47
CA ARG A 55 -13.65 -18.07 33.06
C ARG A 55 -14.99 -18.41 32.42
N GLY A 56 -15.23 -17.95 31.20
CA GLY A 56 -16.47 -18.24 30.47
C GLY A 56 -16.60 -17.45 29.16
N THR A 57 -17.63 -17.79 28.38
CA THR A 57 -18.15 -16.99 27.26
C THR A 57 -19.19 -16.00 27.76
N TYR A 58 -19.14 -14.78 27.24
CA TYR A 58 -20.08 -13.70 27.57
C TYR A 58 -20.48 -12.94 26.30
N PRO A 59 -21.66 -12.30 26.24
CA PRO A 59 -22.00 -11.43 25.12
C PRO A 59 -21.02 -10.25 25.00
N ALA A 60 -20.58 -9.95 23.77
CA ALA A 60 -19.71 -8.81 23.48
C ALA A 60 -20.33 -7.50 23.98
N SER A 61 -21.63 -7.31 23.75
CA SER A 61 -22.40 -6.15 24.20
C SER A 61 -22.35 -5.98 25.73
N SER A 62 -22.42 -7.07 26.50
CA SER A 62 -22.26 -7.02 27.96
C SER A 62 -20.85 -6.59 28.38
N PHE A 63 -19.80 -7.06 27.71
CA PHE A 63 -18.41 -6.71 28.07
C PHE A 63 -18.06 -5.26 27.68
N TYR A 64 -18.33 -4.88 26.42
CA TYR A 64 -18.10 -3.52 25.94
C TYR A 64 -19.02 -2.49 26.63
N GLY A 65 -20.28 -2.84 26.86
CA GLY A 65 -21.20 -2.01 27.64
C GLY A 65 -20.70 -1.75 29.06
N THR A 66 -20.11 -2.74 29.73
CA THR A 66 -19.49 -2.52 31.06
C THR A 66 -18.23 -1.63 30.99
N ALA A 67 -17.41 -1.72 29.94
CA ALA A 67 -16.30 -0.78 29.72
C ALA A 67 -16.77 0.66 29.45
N LEU A 68 -17.86 0.81 28.68
CA LEU A 68 -18.49 2.09 28.32
C LEU A 68 -19.55 2.55 29.33
N ARG A 69 -19.54 2.00 30.55
CA ARG A 69 -20.39 2.43 31.67
C ARG A 69 -20.39 3.96 31.81
N ARG A 70 -21.55 4.53 32.18
CA ARG A 70 -21.92 5.95 32.12
C ARG A 70 -22.38 6.46 30.75
N VAL A 71 -21.93 5.91 29.61
CA VAL A 71 -22.50 6.30 28.31
C VAL A 71 -23.94 5.80 28.22
N ARG A 72 -24.86 6.66 27.78
CA ARG A 72 -26.30 6.37 27.61
C ARG A 72 -26.68 6.07 26.17
N SER A 73 -26.10 6.79 25.22
CA SER A 73 -26.42 6.71 23.80
C SER A 73 -25.30 7.32 22.95
N VAL A 74 -25.30 6.97 21.67
CA VAL A 74 -24.44 7.55 20.63
C VAL A 74 -25.32 8.18 19.56
N ASN A 75 -25.05 9.44 19.23
CA ASN A 75 -25.70 10.15 18.12
C ASN A 75 -24.66 10.43 17.03
N HIS A 76 -24.81 9.80 15.87
CA HIS A 76 -23.93 10.02 14.71
C HIS A 76 -24.34 11.29 13.97
N MET A 77 -23.50 12.34 14.03
CA MET A 77 -23.76 13.68 13.50
C MET A 77 -22.91 13.98 12.26
N GLY A 78 -22.85 13.06 11.30
CA GLY A 78 -22.06 13.23 10.08
C GLY A 78 -20.57 13.00 10.30
N ASP A 79 -19.81 14.05 10.64
CA ASP A 79 -18.36 14.03 10.89
C ASP A 79 -17.97 13.95 12.38
N VAL A 80 -18.95 13.80 13.27
CA VAL A 80 -18.77 13.66 14.73
C VAL A 80 -19.72 12.60 15.31
N ASP A 81 -19.22 11.76 16.21
CA ASP A 81 -20.04 10.95 17.12
C ASP A 81 -20.22 11.70 18.46
N LEU A 82 -21.47 11.96 18.86
CA LEU A 82 -21.80 12.60 20.14
C LEU A 82 -22.30 11.56 21.16
N LEU A 83 -21.51 11.31 22.20
CA LEU A 83 -21.76 10.38 23.29
C LEU A 83 -22.41 11.12 24.47
N GLU A 84 -23.61 10.74 24.89
CA GLU A 84 -24.24 11.30 26.09
C GLU A 84 -23.84 10.47 27.33
N LEU A 85 -23.40 11.13 28.40
CA LEU A 85 -23.03 10.49 29.67
C LEU A 85 -24.03 10.76 30.80
N SER A 86 -24.05 9.85 31.77
CA SER A 86 -24.85 9.97 32.99
C SER A 86 -24.39 11.15 33.86
N GLY A 87 -25.11 12.27 33.77
CA GLY A 87 -24.82 13.51 34.53
C GLY A 87 -24.79 14.77 33.67
N ASN A 88 -25.56 14.82 32.57
CA ASN A 88 -25.62 15.93 31.61
C ASN A 88 -24.26 16.32 31.00
N HIS A 89 -23.30 15.38 30.98
CA HIS A 89 -22.02 15.52 30.30
C HIS A 89 -22.10 14.87 28.91
N TYR A 90 -21.36 15.44 27.95
CA TYR A 90 -21.27 14.98 26.58
C TYR A 90 -19.81 14.84 26.16
N VAL A 91 -19.48 13.76 25.46
CA VAL A 91 -18.20 13.62 24.76
C VAL A 91 -18.44 13.63 23.26
N ALA A 92 -17.78 14.52 22.55
CA ALA A 92 -17.71 14.46 21.09
C ALA A 92 -16.43 13.75 20.65
N VAL A 93 -16.55 12.90 19.62
CA VAL A 93 -15.42 12.22 18.97
C VAL A 93 -15.50 12.47 17.47
N SER A 94 -14.40 12.92 16.86
CA SER A 94 -14.18 12.85 15.41
C SER A 94 -12.89 12.09 15.11
N ALA A 95 -12.68 11.72 13.86
CA ALA A 95 -11.49 11.00 13.42
C ALA A 95 -11.02 11.51 12.06
N VAL A 96 -9.73 11.81 11.95
CA VAL A 96 -9.04 12.11 10.70
C VAL A 96 -8.26 10.86 10.27
N ARG A 97 -8.53 10.32 9.09
CA ARG A 97 -7.82 9.17 8.50
C ARG A 97 -6.74 9.68 7.56
N VAL A 98 -5.52 9.17 7.71
CA VAL A 98 -4.47 9.39 6.71
C VAL A 98 -4.71 8.46 5.53
N ILE A 99 -4.72 9.02 4.33
CA ILE A 99 -4.77 8.30 3.06
C ILE A 99 -3.32 7.98 2.66
N ASP A 100 -2.51 9.01 2.50
CA ASP A 100 -1.19 8.95 1.89
C ASP A 100 -0.20 9.93 2.54
N VAL A 101 1.09 9.77 2.25
CA VAL A 101 2.16 10.61 2.77
C VAL A 101 3.20 10.86 1.69
N ARG A 102 3.46 12.14 1.40
CA ARG A 102 4.43 12.56 0.38
C ARG A 102 5.88 12.33 0.84
N ASP A 103 6.16 12.66 2.10
CA ASP A 103 7.48 12.58 2.71
C ASP A 103 7.59 11.36 3.64
N THR A 104 8.59 10.50 3.42
CA THR A 104 8.64 9.16 4.01
C THR A 104 10.07 8.74 4.32
N VAL A 105 10.23 7.87 5.32
CA VAL A 105 11.55 7.45 5.82
C VAL A 105 12.44 6.77 4.76
N ASP A 106 11.84 6.12 3.76
CA ASP A 106 12.56 5.49 2.64
C ASP A 106 12.86 6.44 1.47
N GLY A 107 12.35 7.68 1.49
CA GLY A 107 12.28 8.57 0.32
C GLY A 107 12.67 10.04 0.53
N SER A 108 12.79 10.50 1.78
CA SER A 108 13.02 11.91 2.12
C SER A 108 14.32 12.12 2.90
N ASP A 109 14.88 13.33 2.82
CA ASP A 109 16.09 13.71 3.54
C ASP A 109 15.89 13.64 5.09
N PRO A 110 16.87 13.11 5.86
CA PRO A 110 16.81 13.06 7.32
C PRO A 110 16.47 14.38 8.02
N SER A 111 17.05 15.49 7.56
CA SER A 111 16.81 16.85 8.12
C SER A 111 15.39 17.32 7.83
N ARG A 112 14.88 17.04 6.63
CA ARG A 112 13.49 17.32 6.23
C ARG A 112 12.50 16.50 7.06
N LEU A 113 12.78 15.22 7.31
CA LEU A 113 11.95 14.37 8.17
C LEU A 113 11.93 14.87 9.62
N PHE A 114 13.06 15.30 10.18
CA PHE A 114 13.13 15.90 11.52
C PHE A 114 12.29 17.19 11.63
N ALA A 115 12.37 18.07 10.62
CA ALA A 115 11.57 19.29 10.57
C ALA A 115 10.06 18.99 10.52
N LEU A 116 9.64 18.05 9.67
CA LEU A 116 8.24 17.63 9.54
C LEU A 116 7.69 16.96 10.83
N VAL A 117 8.50 16.13 11.51
CA VAL A 117 8.17 15.53 12.81
C VAL A 117 8.02 16.60 13.92
N SER A 118 8.84 17.64 13.87
CA SER A 118 8.75 18.78 14.81
C SER A 118 7.48 19.60 14.55
N GLN A 119 7.21 19.94 13.28
CA GLN A 119 6.01 20.68 12.86
C GLN A 119 4.70 19.92 13.11
N LEU A 120 4.68 18.59 12.96
CA LEU A 120 3.52 17.76 13.35
C LEU A 120 3.20 17.92 14.84
N GLY A 121 4.23 17.99 15.69
CA GLY A 121 4.09 18.32 17.11
C GLY A 121 3.49 19.72 17.35
N GLU A 122 3.82 20.69 16.51
CA GLU A 122 3.21 22.04 16.58
C GLU A 122 1.76 22.07 16.12
N VAL A 123 1.42 21.34 15.05
CA VAL A 123 0.04 21.18 14.56
C VAL A 123 -0.84 20.59 15.67
N ILE A 124 -0.40 19.52 16.33
CA ILE A 124 -1.07 18.96 17.51
C ILE A 124 -1.16 20.01 18.64
N SER A 125 -0.13 20.82 18.88
CA SER A 125 -0.12 21.87 19.92
C SER A 125 -1.17 22.98 19.73
N SER A 126 -1.57 23.22 18.47
CA SER A 126 -2.47 24.29 18.06
C SER A 126 -3.96 23.97 18.25
N LEU A 127 -4.31 22.70 18.46
CA LEU A 127 -5.68 22.25 18.65
C LEU A 127 -6.11 22.47 20.10
N GLY A 128 -6.64 23.66 20.39
CA GLY A 128 -7.15 24.02 21.72
C GLY A 128 -8.39 23.22 22.12
N GLY A 129 -8.47 22.84 23.40
CA GLY A 129 -9.69 22.25 24.00
C GLY A 129 -9.99 20.79 23.65
N VAL A 130 -9.11 20.09 22.94
CA VAL A 130 -9.29 18.68 22.54
C VAL A 130 -8.13 17.78 23.00
N GLU A 131 -8.44 16.52 23.28
CA GLU A 131 -7.48 15.42 23.45
C GLU A 131 -7.26 14.76 22.08
N VAL A 132 -6.00 14.67 21.63
CA VAL A 132 -5.63 14.08 20.34
C VAL A 132 -5.07 12.69 20.56
N LYS A 133 -5.70 11.67 19.96
CA LYS A 133 -5.26 10.27 20.06
C LYS A 133 -4.68 9.81 18.73
N VAL A 134 -3.37 9.64 18.69
CA VAL A 134 -2.66 9.07 17.53
C VAL A 134 -2.82 7.56 17.58
N VAL A 135 -3.57 7.00 16.63
CA VAL A 135 -3.87 5.57 16.54
C VAL A 135 -3.28 4.97 15.28
N VAL A 136 -2.40 3.98 15.46
CA VAL A 136 -1.83 3.15 14.40
C VAL A 136 -2.40 1.74 14.54
N ALA A 137 -3.11 1.25 13.53
CA ALA A 137 -3.80 -0.04 13.60
C ALA A 137 -3.54 -0.89 12.35
N LYS A 138 -3.14 -2.15 12.58
CA LYS A 138 -2.98 -3.16 11.52
C LYS A 138 -3.82 -4.41 11.84
N PRO A 139 -4.72 -4.86 10.96
CA PRO A 139 -5.41 -6.16 11.12
C PRO A 139 -4.41 -7.34 11.11
N PRO A 140 -4.73 -8.48 11.76
CA PRO A 140 -3.93 -9.68 11.65
C PRO A 140 -3.92 -10.24 10.21
N PHE A 141 -2.84 -10.90 9.83
CA PHE A 141 -2.68 -11.55 8.52
C PHE A 141 -3.65 -12.75 8.40
N ASP A 142 -4.42 -12.83 7.32
CA ASP A 142 -5.49 -13.83 7.13
C ASP A 142 -5.10 -15.05 6.28
N GLY A 143 -3.89 -15.05 5.73
CA GLY A 143 -3.37 -16.12 4.85
C GLY A 143 -3.87 -16.08 3.41
N LYS A 144 -4.87 -15.25 3.08
CA LYS A 144 -5.55 -15.22 1.77
C LYS A 144 -5.27 -13.96 0.96
N GLY A 145 -4.82 -12.90 1.61
CA GLY A 145 -4.24 -11.71 0.97
C GLY A 145 -2.94 -11.27 1.66
N GLY A 146 -2.16 -10.44 0.97
CA GLY A 146 -1.02 -9.79 1.60
C GLY A 146 -1.48 -8.85 2.71
N GLY A 147 -0.74 -8.81 3.82
CA GLY A 147 -1.19 -8.18 5.06
C GLY A 147 -1.59 -6.72 4.85
N PRO A 148 -2.80 -6.30 5.29
CA PRO A 148 -3.29 -4.94 5.10
C PRO A 148 -2.34 -3.90 5.70
N GLU A 149 -2.29 -2.72 5.08
CA GLU A 149 -1.39 -1.65 5.49
C GLU A 149 -1.71 -1.11 6.90
N PRO A 150 -0.70 -0.59 7.62
CA PRO A 150 -0.92 0.10 8.88
C PRO A 150 -1.74 1.37 8.63
N LEU A 151 -2.95 1.41 9.19
CA LEU A 151 -3.83 2.57 9.13
C LEU A 151 -3.49 3.56 10.23
N PHE A 152 -3.23 4.81 9.85
CA PHE A 152 -3.07 5.92 10.76
C PHE A 152 -4.38 6.69 10.87
N LYS A 153 -4.85 6.91 12.10
CA LYS A 153 -5.98 7.78 12.43
C LYS A 153 -5.61 8.70 13.59
N PHE A 154 -6.03 9.95 13.50
CA PHE A 154 -6.03 10.89 14.63
C PHE A 154 -7.48 11.02 15.12
N TYR A 155 -7.79 10.53 16.32
CA TYR A 155 -9.09 10.81 16.93
C TYR A 155 -8.98 12.09 17.76
N LEU A 156 -9.98 12.97 17.64
CA LEU A 156 -10.11 14.18 18.43
C LEU A 156 -11.27 13.97 19.39
N VAL A 157 -11.02 14.14 20.69
CA VAL A 157 -11.99 13.85 21.76
C VAL A 157 -12.08 15.04 22.70
N ALA A 158 -13.28 15.51 23.02
CA ALA A 158 -13.49 16.54 24.05
C ALA A 158 -14.75 16.26 24.87
N GLU A 159 -14.74 16.67 26.13
CA GLU A 159 -15.84 16.53 27.09
C GLU A 159 -16.38 17.90 27.50
N SER A 160 -17.70 18.03 27.63
CA SER A 160 -18.37 19.26 28.07
C SER A 160 -19.77 18.99 28.61
N GLU A 161 -20.28 19.86 29.47
CA GLU A 161 -21.70 19.89 29.86
C GLU A 161 -22.61 20.35 28.69
N SER A 162 -22.04 20.96 27.64
CA SER A 162 -22.79 21.45 26.48
C SER A 162 -22.65 20.56 25.25
N ARG A 163 -23.79 20.29 24.59
CA ARG A 163 -23.82 19.62 23.26
C ARG A 163 -23.03 20.37 22.18
N ARG A 164 -22.68 21.66 22.39
CA ARG A 164 -21.79 22.45 21.50
C ARG A 164 -20.36 21.89 21.37
N VAL A 165 -19.96 20.93 22.20
CA VAL A 165 -18.67 20.23 22.06
C VAL A 165 -18.52 19.51 20.72
N SER A 166 -19.62 19.16 20.03
CA SER A 166 -19.55 18.59 18.68
C SER A 166 -19.01 19.56 17.62
N SER A 167 -19.38 20.85 17.66
CA SER A 167 -18.85 21.82 16.68
C SER A 167 -17.36 22.09 16.90
N LEU A 168 -16.92 22.18 18.16
CA LEU A 168 -15.50 22.31 18.52
C LEU A 168 -14.67 21.15 17.93
N VAL A 169 -15.14 19.91 18.10
CA VAL A 169 -14.43 18.71 17.64
C VAL A 169 -14.48 18.55 16.11
N SER A 170 -15.58 18.95 15.46
CA SER A 170 -15.69 19.01 13.99
C SER A 170 -14.71 20.04 13.39
N GLU A 171 -14.67 21.26 13.94
CA GLU A 171 -13.78 22.33 13.49
C GLU A 171 -12.30 21.97 13.71
N ALA A 172 -11.96 21.41 14.87
CA ALA A 172 -10.62 20.89 15.16
C ALA A 172 -10.22 19.76 14.20
N ALA A 173 -11.14 18.86 13.83
CA ALA A 173 -10.86 17.77 12.88
C ALA A 173 -10.56 18.29 11.47
N ARG A 174 -11.31 19.29 11.01
CA ARG A 174 -11.11 19.95 9.71
C ARG A 174 -9.79 20.72 9.67
N SER A 175 -9.49 21.52 10.71
CA SER A 175 -8.22 22.25 10.79
C SER A 175 -7.02 21.30 10.94
N LEU A 176 -7.18 20.16 11.62
CA LEU A 176 -6.13 19.12 11.63
C LEU A 176 -5.89 18.54 10.22
N ALA A 177 -6.94 18.17 9.48
CA ALA A 177 -6.79 17.64 8.12
C ALA A 177 -6.11 18.64 7.17
N GLU A 178 -6.52 19.91 7.21
CA GLU A 178 -5.90 21.00 6.43
C GLU A 178 -4.41 21.19 6.78
N ARG A 179 -4.08 21.23 8.08
CA ARG A 179 -2.70 21.38 8.56
C ARG A 179 -1.83 20.16 8.27
N LEU A 180 -2.40 18.94 8.28
CA LEU A 180 -1.70 17.72 7.83
C LEU A 180 -1.39 17.80 6.33
N GLY A 181 -2.33 18.30 5.51
CA GLY A 181 -2.10 18.56 4.08
C GLY A 181 -0.93 19.50 3.82
N ALA A 182 -0.79 20.56 4.63
CA ALA A 182 0.35 21.48 4.57
C ALA A 182 1.71 20.81 4.91
N LEU A 183 1.71 19.73 5.70
CA LEU A 183 2.88 18.88 5.98
C LEU A 183 3.10 17.77 4.93
N GLY A 184 2.29 17.71 3.87
CA GLY A 184 2.36 16.65 2.85
C GLY A 184 1.78 15.31 3.30
N ILE A 185 0.92 15.30 4.34
CA ILE A 185 0.12 14.14 4.74
C ILE A 185 -1.29 14.33 4.15
N ASP A 186 -1.69 13.49 3.19
CA ASP A 186 -3.06 13.51 2.67
C ASP A 186 -4.00 12.81 3.66
N ALA A 187 -5.04 13.52 4.08
CA ALA A 187 -5.89 13.10 5.19
C ALA A 187 -7.34 13.62 5.08
N GLU A 188 -8.29 12.73 5.37
CA GLU A 188 -9.73 12.99 5.28
C GLU A 188 -10.40 12.93 6.66
N VAL A 189 -11.43 13.75 6.87
CA VAL A 189 -12.31 13.62 8.05
C VAL A 189 -13.26 12.45 7.83
N CYS A 190 -13.24 11.47 8.73
CA CYS A 190 -14.12 10.30 8.69
C CYS A 190 -15.57 10.71 8.94
N SER A 191 -16.49 10.18 8.13
CA SER A 191 -17.93 10.41 8.24
C SER A 191 -18.71 9.14 8.57
N CYS A 192 -19.97 9.32 8.98
CA CYS A 192 -20.93 8.28 9.31
C CYS A 192 -22.07 8.25 8.29
N GLY A 193 -22.29 7.10 7.67
CA GLY A 193 -23.36 6.86 6.68
C GLY A 193 -24.58 6.17 7.27
N ARG A 194 -25.58 5.89 6.42
CA ARG A 194 -26.80 5.14 6.81
C ARG A 194 -26.45 3.67 7.11
N GLY A 195 -26.07 3.38 8.35
CA GLY A 195 -25.80 2.02 8.88
C GLY A 195 -24.34 1.75 9.28
N SER A 196 -23.39 2.57 8.83
CA SER A 196 -21.96 2.41 9.08
C SER A 196 -21.32 3.69 9.61
N CYS A 197 -20.59 3.57 10.71
CA CYS A 197 -19.90 4.68 11.37
C CYS A 197 -18.38 4.60 11.07
N GLY A 198 -17.83 5.58 10.34
CA GLY A 198 -16.39 5.64 10.05
C GLY A 198 -15.52 6.09 11.23
N ILE A 199 -16.14 6.68 12.27
CA ILE A 199 -15.48 7.26 13.44
C ILE A 199 -15.29 6.20 14.53
N THR A 200 -16.18 6.06 15.52
CA THR A 200 -15.99 5.11 16.65
C THR A 200 -16.46 3.68 16.35
N GLY A 201 -17.47 3.52 15.49
CA GLY A 201 -18.14 2.25 15.24
C GLY A 201 -19.13 1.83 16.33
N LEU A 202 -19.33 2.66 17.37
CA LEU A 202 -20.26 2.39 18.47
C LEU A 202 -21.72 2.45 18.01
N ARG A 203 -22.57 1.61 18.60
CA ARG A 203 -24.02 1.56 18.36
C ARG A 203 -24.77 1.52 19.69
N THR A 204 -25.97 2.08 19.74
CA THR A 204 -26.86 1.99 20.91
C THR A 204 -27.80 0.79 20.73
N VAL A 205 -27.73 -0.19 21.65
CA VAL A 205 -28.40 -1.49 21.56
C VAL A 205 -29.35 -1.67 22.75
N GLY A 206 -30.60 -2.08 22.47
CA GLY A 206 -31.59 -2.35 23.51
C GLY A 206 -31.33 -3.65 24.27
N GLY A 207 -31.62 -3.69 25.57
CA GLY A 207 -31.68 -4.93 26.35
C GLY A 207 -30.34 -5.61 26.65
N VAL A 208 -29.22 -4.87 26.67
CA VAL A 208 -27.89 -5.42 27.03
C VAL A 208 -27.94 -6.07 28.42
N ARG A 209 -27.75 -7.40 28.46
CA ARG A 209 -27.74 -8.18 29.70
C ARG A 209 -26.51 -7.80 30.55
N PRO A 210 -26.62 -7.75 31.89
CA PRO A 210 -25.46 -7.55 32.75
C PRO A 210 -24.51 -8.76 32.65
N LEU A 211 -23.21 -8.53 32.84
CA LEU A 211 -22.26 -9.63 32.98
C LEU A 211 -22.66 -10.49 34.21
N PRO A 212 -22.58 -11.83 34.12
CA PRO A 212 -22.74 -12.69 35.29
C PRO A 212 -21.48 -12.54 36.15
N VAL A 213 -21.66 -12.07 37.39
CA VAL A 213 -20.56 -11.79 38.32
C VAL A 213 -20.81 -12.52 39.63
N THR A 214 -19.92 -13.44 39.99
CA THR A 214 -20.00 -14.15 41.27
C THR A 214 -19.70 -13.18 42.42
N ARG A 215 -20.54 -13.22 43.46
CA ARG A 215 -20.35 -12.46 44.71
C ARG A 215 -19.90 -13.35 45.88
N LEU A 216 -19.81 -14.67 45.65
CA LEU A 216 -19.47 -15.67 46.65
C LEU A 216 -18.15 -15.37 47.40
N PRO A 217 -17.05 -14.91 46.75
CA PRO A 217 -15.81 -14.59 47.47
C PRO A 217 -15.94 -13.40 48.45
N GLY A 218 -16.80 -12.43 48.14
CA GLY A 218 -17.05 -11.28 49.02
C GLY A 218 -17.96 -11.64 50.20
N PHE A 219 -18.98 -12.47 49.96
CA PHE A 219 -19.85 -12.97 51.03
C PHE A 219 -19.15 -13.96 51.96
N SER A 220 -18.30 -14.86 51.44
CA SER A 220 -17.53 -15.78 52.29
C SER A 220 -16.49 -15.05 53.16
N MET A 221 -15.90 -13.96 52.67
CA MET A 221 -15.07 -13.06 53.49
C MET A 221 -15.88 -12.39 54.61
N LEU A 222 -17.06 -11.84 54.31
CA LEU A 222 -17.90 -11.20 55.33
C LEU A 222 -18.33 -12.22 56.41
N LEU A 223 -18.82 -13.39 56.02
CA LEU A 223 -19.17 -14.47 56.95
C LEU A 223 -17.94 -14.94 57.76
N GLY A 224 -16.81 -15.17 57.10
CA GLY A 224 -15.54 -15.56 57.73
C GLY A 224 -14.93 -14.49 58.64
N SER A 225 -15.33 -13.22 58.49
CA SER A 225 -14.98 -12.14 59.42
C SER A 225 -15.94 -12.03 60.60
N ALA A 226 -17.24 -12.22 60.36
CA ALA A 226 -18.31 -12.04 61.34
C ALA A 226 -18.33 -13.17 62.38
N VAL A 227 -18.12 -14.43 61.96
CA VAL A 227 -18.15 -15.57 62.89
C VAL A 227 -17.05 -15.46 63.97
N PRO A 228 -15.76 -15.24 63.65
CA PRO A 228 -14.72 -15.03 64.67
C PRO A 228 -14.95 -13.77 65.53
N PHE A 229 -15.49 -12.70 64.94
CA PHE A 229 -15.78 -11.46 65.65
C PHE A 229 -16.84 -11.67 66.75
N LEU A 230 -17.96 -12.32 66.39
CA LEU A 230 -19.06 -12.59 67.31
C LEU A 230 -18.70 -13.66 68.35
N THR A 231 -18.02 -14.74 67.95
CA THR A 231 -17.64 -15.80 68.91
C THR A 231 -16.58 -15.33 69.90
N SER A 232 -15.58 -14.55 69.49
CA SER A 232 -14.58 -14.00 70.43
C SER A 232 -15.19 -12.96 71.38
N ALA A 233 -16.16 -12.16 70.93
CA ALA A 233 -16.89 -11.23 71.81
C ALA A 233 -17.68 -11.93 72.92
N ILE A 234 -18.23 -13.11 72.65
CA ILE A 234 -19.14 -13.84 73.57
C ILE A 234 -18.38 -14.87 74.43
N LEU A 235 -17.46 -15.63 73.83
CA LEU A 235 -16.84 -16.82 74.46
C LEU A 235 -15.40 -16.61 74.95
N ALA A 236 -14.70 -15.58 74.45
CA ALA A 236 -13.30 -15.35 74.81
C ALA A 236 -12.90 -13.84 74.82
N PRO A 237 -13.48 -13.02 75.73
CA PRO A 237 -13.25 -11.57 75.74
C PRO A 237 -11.77 -11.16 75.79
N ASN A 238 -10.94 -11.94 76.49
CA ASN A 238 -9.50 -11.72 76.63
C ASN A 238 -8.73 -11.75 75.28
N VAL A 239 -9.30 -12.39 74.26
CA VAL A 239 -8.70 -12.50 72.90
C VAL A 239 -9.43 -11.61 71.88
N PHE A 240 -10.60 -11.06 72.23
CA PHE A 240 -11.40 -10.18 71.36
C PHE A 240 -10.58 -8.98 70.84
N GLY A 241 -9.72 -8.37 71.67
CA GLY A 241 -8.85 -7.26 71.26
C GLY A 241 -7.84 -7.60 70.15
N PHE A 242 -7.52 -8.89 69.94
CA PHE A 242 -6.68 -9.37 68.84
C PHE A 242 -7.51 -9.81 67.63
N VAL A 243 -8.65 -10.49 67.86
CA VAL A 243 -9.53 -10.99 66.79
C VAL A 243 -10.31 -9.86 66.10
N ALA A 244 -10.81 -8.87 66.84
CA ALA A 244 -11.63 -7.79 66.30
C ALA A 244 -10.99 -7.01 65.13
N PRO A 245 -9.75 -6.51 65.22
CA PRO A 245 -9.11 -5.84 64.08
C PRO A 245 -8.76 -6.80 62.93
N LEU A 246 -8.41 -8.05 63.22
CA LEU A 246 -8.18 -9.08 62.19
C LEU A 246 -9.44 -9.34 61.36
N SER A 247 -10.58 -9.50 62.04
CA SER A 247 -11.91 -9.58 61.43
C SER A 247 -12.27 -8.31 60.67
N LEU A 248 -12.01 -7.12 61.21
CA LEU A 248 -12.32 -5.85 60.54
C LEU A 248 -11.57 -5.70 59.20
N MET A 249 -10.32 -6.17 59.12
CA MET A 249 -9.56 -6.18 57.86
C MET A 249 -10.17 -7.14 56.82
N LEU A 250 -10.61 -8.32 57.24
CA LEU A 250 -11.32 -9.27 56.38
C LEU A 250 -12.71 -8.76 55.96
N ALA A 251 -13.42 -8.08 56.86
CA ALA A 251 -14.72 -7.47 56.57
C ALA A 251 -14.59 -6.33 55.54
N ALA A 252 -13.59 -5.45 55.71
CA ALA A 252 -13.28 -4.39 54.76
C ALA A 252 -12.87 -4.96 53.39
N ALA A 253 -12.09 -6.05 53.36
CA ALA A 253 -11.76 -6.75 52.13
C ALA A 253 -13.01 -7.35 51.44
N GLY A 254 -13.87 -8.07 52.19
CA GLY A 254 -15.11 -8.64 51.67
C GLY A 254 -16.08 -7.59 51.13
N TRP A 255 -16.26 -6.48 51.85
CA TRP A 255 -17.02 -5.33 51.38
C TRP A 255 -16.44 -4.73 50.11
N MET A 256 -15.11 -4.57 50.04
CA MET A 256 -14.44 -4.07 48.84
C MET A 256 -14.61 -5.03 47.65
N VAL A 257 -14.52 -6.35 47.87
CA VAL A 257 -14.81 -7.37 46.84
C VAL A 257 -16.25 -7.24 46.34
N LEU A 258 -17.26 -7.12 47.23
CA LEU A 258 -18.65 -6.94 46.81
C LEU A 258 -18.88 -5.63 46.05
N ARG A 259 -18.28 -4.52 46.49
CA ARG A 259 -18.30 -3.23 45.76
C ARG A 259 -17.61 -3.35 44.40
N VAL A 260 -16.55 -4.16 44.32
CA VAL A 260 -15.84 -4.48 43.08
C VAL A 260 -16.74 -5.25 42.11
N SER A 261 -17.36 -6.35 42.57
CA SER A 261 -18.29 -7.17 41.78
C SER A 261 -19.49 -6.36 41.29
N GLY A 262 -20.11 -5.55 42.15
CA GLY A 262 -21.28 -4.73 41.81
C GLY A 262 -21.00 -3.70 40.70
N SER A 263 -19.77 -3.19 40.63
CA SER A 263 -19.35 -2.25 39.59
C SER A 263 -19.20 -2.87 38.20
N ILE A 264 -19.09 -4.20 38.09
CA ILE A 264 -18.96 -4.94 36.83
C ILE A 264 -20.35 -5.34 36.29
N SER A 265 -21.36 -5.43 37.16
CA SER A 265 -22.73 -5.87 36.81
C SER A 265 -23.65 -4.78 36.22
N SER A 266 -23.14 -3.60 35.83
CA SER A 266 -23.97 -2.51 35.29
C SER A 266 -23.44 -2.00 33.92
N PRO A 267 -23.91 -2.58 32.80
CA PRO A 267 -23.48 -2.18 31.46
C PRO A 267 -24.18 -0.89 30.98
N SER A 268 -23.52 -0.20 30.06
CA SER A 268 -24.13 0.73 29.11
C SER A 268 -24.90 -0.03 28.02
N PRO A 269 -25.96 0.54 27.40
CA PRO A 269 -26.53 0.02 26.16
C PRO A 269 -25.62 0.22 24.94
N VAL A 270 -24.48 0.90 25.06
CA VAL A 270 -23.59 1.20 23.93
C VAL A 270 -22.50 0.14 23.76
N THR A 271 -22.34 -0.37 22.53
CA THR A 271 -21.30 -1.35 22.14
C THR A 271 -20.82 -1.14 20.70
N PRO A 272 -19.54 -1.40 20.36
CA PRO A 272 -19.07 -1.48 18.97
C PRO A 272 -19.34 -2.84 18.32
N LEU A 273 -19.63 -3.89 19.12
CA LEU A 273 -19.66 -5.28 18.67
C LEU A 273 -20.81 -6.09 19.31
N GLU A 274 -21.29 -7.06 18.55
CA GLU A 274 -22.23 -8.11 18.94
C GLU A 274 -21.59 -9.48 18.65
N GLY A 275 -22.09 -10.55 19.27
CA GLY A 275 -21.48 -11.89 19.27
C GLY A 275 -20.92 -12.28 20.65
N GLU A 276 -20.06 -13.30 20.68
CA GLU A 276 -19.49 -13.84 21.93
C GLU A 276 -18.02 -13.47 22.15
N VAL A 277 -17.65 -13.32 23.43
CA VAL A 277 -16.29 -13.04 23.90
C VAL A 277 -15.96 -14.00 25.04
N THR A 278 -14.93 -14.83 24.85
CA THR A 278 -14.38 -15.66 25.93
C THR A 278 -13.33 -14.86 26.68
N TYR A 279 -13.43 -14.76 28.01
CA TYR A 279 -12.33 -14.25 28.83
C TYR A 279 -11.47 -15.42 29.34
N GLU A 280 -10.21 -15.45 28.93
CA GLU A 280 -9.29 -16.54 29.26
C GLU A 280 -7.91 -16.01 29.63
N ASN A 281 -7.41 -16.40 30.80
CA ASN A 281 -6.02 -16.20 31.23
C ASN A 281 -5.50 -14.74 31.07
N GLY A 282 -6.36 -13.75 31.29
CA GLY A 282 -6.03 -12.32 31.15
C GLY A 282 -5.96 -11.83 29.69
N ARG A 283 -6.78 -12.42 28.81
CA ARG A 283 -6.97 -12.08 27.40
C ARG A 283 -8.46 -12.15 27.06
N LEU A 284 -8.88 -11.48 25.98
CA LEU A 284 -10.19 -11.70 25.37
C LEU A 284 -10.01 -12.51 24.09
N ARG A 285 -10.84 -13.52 23.85
CA ARG A 285 -10.92 -14.26 22.59
C ARG A 285 -12.26 -13.94 21.93
N ILE A 286 -12.22 -13.47 20.69
CA ILE A 286 -13.41 -13.17 19.88
C ILE A 286 -13.27 -13.99 18.59
N GLY A 287 -14.08 -15.04 18.48
CA GLY A 287 -13.89 -16.09 17.47
C GLY A 287 -12.50 -16.73 17.54
N GLY A 288 -11.79 -16.76 16.40
CA GLY A 288 -10.41 -17.25 16.29
C GLY A 288 -9.33 -16.20 16.55
N THR A 289 -9.60 -15.11 17.27
CA THR A 289 -8.60 -14.04 17.52
C THR A 289 -8.50 -13.72 19.01
N TYR A 290 -7.29 -13.78 19.55
CA TYR A 290 -6.94 -13.32 20.89
C TYR A 290 -6.55 -11.84 20.89
N TYR A 291 -7.00 -11.13 21.91
CA TYR A 291 -6.76 -9.71 22.16
C TYR A 291 -6.05 -9.55 23.50
N SER A 292 -4.85 -8.97 23.45
CA SER A 292 -3.97 -8.82 24.61
C SER A 292 -3.57 -7.37 24.81
N PHE A 293 -3.87 -6.84 26.00
CA PHE A 293 -3.79 -5.42 26.30
C PHE A 293 -2.49 -5.08 27.04
N LEU A 294 -1.86 -3.96 26.67
CA LEU A 294 -0.73 -3.36 27.36
C LEU A 294 -1.01 -1.88 27.60
N THR A 295 -0.42 -1.31 28.65
CA THR A 295 -0.32 0.14 28.82
C THR A 295 1.13 0.59 28.92
N LEU A 296 1.38 1.83 28.47
CA LEU A 296 2.67 2.49 28.56
C LEU A 296 3.01 2.79 30.02
N ARG A 297 4.29 2.65 30.39
CA ARG A 297 4.82 2.96 31.73
C ARG A 297 5.84 4.08 31.72
N ARG A 298 6.66 4.16 30.68
CA ARG A 298 7.72 5.16 30.53
C ARG A 298 8.14 5.26 29.06
N ILE A 299 8.45 6.48 28.63
CA ILE A 299 9.23 6.74 27.41
C ILE A 299 10.71 6.82 27.84
N GLU A 300 11.56 5.94 27.33
CA GLU A 300 12.90 5.70 27.87
C GLU A 300 13.89 6.82 27.52
N HIS A 301 13.80 7.39 26.32
CA HIS A 301 14.57 8.56 25.87
C HIS A 301 14.08 9.90 26.42
N SER A 302 12.92 9.96 27.09
CA SER A 302 12.38 11.24 27.62
C SER A 302 13.30 11.95 28.62
N ASP A 303 14.23 11.23 29.25
CA ASP A 303 15.17 11.77 30.24
C ASP A 303 16.51 12.26 29.62
N ARG A 304 16.62 12.34 28.28
CA ARG A 304 17.78 12.89 27.54
C ARG A 304 17.38 13.89 26.44
N PHE A 305 18.37 14.50 25.78
CA PHE A 305 18.19 15.16 24.49
C PHE A 305 17.91 14.12 23.38
N VAL A 306 17.17 14.54 22.35
CA VAL A 306 16.77 13.70 21.22
C VAL A 306 17.29 14.37 19.95
N ASP A 307 18.41 13.89 19.43
CA ASP A 307 19.06 14.45 18.24
C ASP A 307 18.27 14.13 16.95
N PRO A 308 18.48 14.86 15.84
CA PRO A 308 17.79 14.59 14.58
C PRO A 308 18.00 13.17 14.04
N GLU A 309 19.20 12.62 14.20
CA GLU A 309 19.52 11.22 13.86
C GLU A 309 18.74 10.22 14.74
N ASP A 310 18.49 10.58 16.00
CA ASP A 310 17.74 9.80 16.98
C ASP A 310 16.26 9.66 16.52
N VAL A 311 15.66 10.75 16.03
CA VAL A 311 14.32 10.78 15.41
C VAL A 311 14.26 9.93 14.15
N VAL A 312 15.23 10.07 13.24
CA VAL A 312 15.24 9.31 11.96
C VAL A 312 15.50 7.82 12.20
N ARG A 313 16.31 7.47 13.20
CA ARG A 313 16.44 6.08 13.66
C ARG A 313 15.11 5.54 14.21
N LEU A 314 14.39 6.32 15.03
CA LEU A 314 13.08 5.92 15.56
C LEU A 314 12.02 5.73 14.45
N LEU A 315 11.96 6.62 13.45
CA LEU A 315 11.15 6.43 12.24
C LEU A 315 11.52 5.13 11.50
N SER A 316 12.81 4.87 11.31
CA SER A 316 13.32 3.67 10.62
C SER A 316 13.02 2.38 11.40
N THR A 317 13.11 2.41 12.73
CA THR A 317 12.73 1.31 13.62
C THR A 317 11.22 1.10 13.62
N MET A 318 10.42 2.18 13.59
CA MET A 318 8.97 2.11 13.50
C MET A 318 8.53 1.47 12.18
N ASN A 319 9.14 1.84 11.06
CA ASN A 319 8.95 1.19 9.77
C ASN A 319 9.30 -0.32 9.84
N SER A 320 10.58 -0.62 10.04
CA SER A 320 11.13 -1.98 9.90
C SER A 320 10.60 -2.98 10.94
N SER A 321 10.46 -2.53 12.20
CA SER A 321 10.34 -3.42 13.36
C SER A 321 8.97 -3.38 14.04
N PHE A 322 8.08 -2.47 13.64
CA PHE A 322 6.75 -2.31 14.24
C PHE A 322 5.61 -2.32 13.21
N LEU A 323 5.62 -1.38 12.25
CA LEU A 323 4.48 -1.12 11.37
C LEU A 323 4.04 -2.32 10.54
N TYR A 324 4.99 -3.11 10.04
CA TYR A 324 4.71 -4.13 9.03
C TYR A 324 4.81 -5.57 9.56
N GLN A 325 4.79 -5.74 10.89
CA GLN A 325 4.80 -7.05 11.57
C GLN A 325 3.64 -7.98 11.18
N ARG A 326 3.81 -9.29 11.41
CA ARG A 326 2.85 -10.34 10.96
C ARG A 326 1.57 -10.41 11.81
N TYR A 327 1.68 -10.20 13.12
CA TYR A 327 0.52 -10.12 14.01
C TYR A 327 -0.27 -8.83 13.77
N GLY A 328 -1.55 -8.83 14.12
CA GLY A 328 -2.34 -7.61 14.15
C GLY A 328 -2.08 -6.81 15.42
N TYR A 329 -2.32 -5.51 15.38
CA TYR A 329 -2.26 -4.66 16.57
C TYR A 329 -3.15 -3.42 16.44
N ILE A 330 -3.38 -2.75 17.56
CA ILE A 330 -3.87 -1.37 17.68
C ILE A 330 -2.95 -0.68 18.69
N ALA A 331 -2.38 0.46 18.32
CA ALA A 331 -1.46 1.21 19.15
C ALA A 331 -1.93 2.66 19.22
N MET A 332 -2.35 3.10 20.40
CA MET A 332 -2.90 4.41 20.67
C MET A 332 -1.97 5.17 21.63
N LEU A 333 -1.58 6.38 21.26
CA LEU A 333 -1.06 7.39 22.19
C LEU A 333 -2.11 8.49 22.32
N SER A 334 -2.68 8.66 23.52
CA SER A 334 -3.40 9.90 23.87
C SER A 334 -2.38 11.00 24.14
N VAL A 335 -2.68 12.21 23.66
CA VAL A 335 -1.86 13.40 23.79
C VAL A 335 -2.77 14.57 24.19
N ARG A 336 -2.49 15.18 25.33
CA ARG A 336 -3.21 16.35 25.86
C ARG A 336 -2.19 17.44 26.20
N ARG A 337 -2.38 18.67 25.72
CA ARG A 337 -1.43 19.79 25.96
C ARG A 337 -1.43 20.18 27.44
N ILE A 338 -0.23 20.43 27.98
CA ILE A 338 -0.06 21.05 29.31
C ILE A 338 0.32 22.52 29.10
N ASP A 339 -0.16 23.41 29.98
CA ASP A 339 0.33 24.79 30.05
C ASP A 339 1.85 24.83 30.35
N GLU A 340 2.59 25.54 29.51
CA GLU A 340 4.05 25.59 29.52
C GLU A 340 4.61 26.22 30.81
N ALA A 341 3.96 27.26 31.35
CA ALA A 341 4.39 27.94 32.57
C ALA A 341 4.08 27.10 33.82
N ILE A 342 2.97 26.37 33.84
CA ILE A 342 2.62 25.41 34.89
C ILE A 342 3.57 24.20 34.84
N TYR A 343 3.94 23.73 33.66
CA TYR A 343 4.90 22.64 33.51
C TYR A 343 6.31 23.07 33.96
N ALA A 344 6.86 24.14 33.39
CA ALA A 344 8.22 24.59 33.68
C ALA A 344 8.41 24.91 35.18
N ARG A 345 7.45 25.58 35.81
CA ARG A 345 7.47 25.87 37.25
C ARG A 345 7.45 24.58 38.11
N LYS A 346 6.73 23.54 37.67
CA LYS A 346 6.68 22.23 38.34
C LYS A 346 7.93 21.38 38.13
N GLU A 347 8.63 21.51 37.00
CA GLU A 347 9.90 20.79 36.78
C GLU A 347 11.10 21.54 37.40
N SER A 348 11.13 22.88 37.41
CA SER A 348 12.11 23.66 38.19
C SER A 348 12.05 23.29 39.66
N PHE A 349 10.89 23.40 40.30
CA PHE A 349 10.74 23.04 41.72
C PHE A 349 11.22 21.62 42.04
N LYS A 350 11.06 20.65 41.13
CA LYS A 350 11.61 19.30 41.28
C LYS A 350 13.13 19.25 41.08
N MET A 351 13.67 20.02 40.13
CA MET A 351 15.12 20.19 39.93
C MET A 351 15.74 20.73 41.22
N ASP A 352 15.24 21.88 41.67
CA ASP A 352 15.72 22.63 42.84
C ASP A 352 15.67 21.76 44.11
N MET A 353 14.53 21.10 44.37
CA MET A 353 14.39 20.15 45.49
C MET A 353 15.34 18.94 45.37
N SER A 354 15.59 18.43 44.15
CA SER A 354 16.50 17.29 43.94
C SER A 354 17.98 17.67 43.99
N TYR A 355 18.29 18.95 43.79
CA TYR A 355 19.62 19.53 43.91
C TYR A 355 19.93 19.82 45.37
N TRP A 356 18.99 20.43 46.09
CA TRP A 356 19.10 20.62 47.55
C TRP A 356 19.18 19.29 48.30
N ASP A 357 18.37 18.27 47.91
CA ASP A 357 18.50 16.89 48.39
C ASP A 357 19.95 16.35 48.26
N TYR A 358 20.69 16.75 47.23
CA TYR A 358 22.06 16.30 46.93
C TYR A 358 23.09 17.09 47.75
N GLU A 359 22.98 18.42 47.80
CA GLU A 359 23.85 19.28 48.62
C GLU A 359 23.75 18.95 50.12
N THR A 360 22.56 18.58 50.61
CA THR A 360 22.36 18.14 52.01
C THR A 360 22.84 16.70 52.30
N GLY A 361 23.68 16.12 51.43
CA GLY A 361 24.31 14.80 51.62
C GLY A 361 23.58 13.62 50.95
N GLY A 362 22.59 13.87 50.09
CA GLY A 362 21.97 12.82 49.31
C GLY A 362 22.90 12.27 48.22
N GLY A 363 22.92 10.96 48.02
CA GLY A 363 23.82 10.32 47.04
C GLY A 363 23.55 10.71 45.58
N LEU A 364 24.49 10.34 44.69
CA LEU A 364 24.53 10.65 43.25
C LEU A 364 23.21 10.50 42.47
N SER A 365 22.31 9.62 42.93
CA SER A 365 20.96 9.46 42.36
C SER A 365 20.09 10.72 42.43
N ARG A 366 20.37 11.64 43.38
CA ARG A 366 19.71 12.95 43.50
C ARG A 366 20.22 13.95 42.47
N ALA A 367 21.54 14.09 42.32
CA ALA A 367 22.14 14.89 41.23
C ALA A 367 21.69 14.39 39.83
N LEU A 368 21.68 13.08 39.60
CA LEU A 368 21.17 12.49 38.36
C LEU A 368 19.67 12.74 38.13
N LYS A 369 18.89 12.94 39.20
CA LYS A 369 17.46 13.31 39.10
C LYS A 369 17.29 14.81 38.83
N ALA A 370 18.07 15.68 39.47
CA ALA A 370 18.10 17.11 39.17
C ALA A 370 18.43 17.36 37.69
N ARG A 371 19.50 16.72 37.17
CA ARG A 371 19.93 16.84 35.77
C ARG A 371 18.84 16.46 34.76
N ARG A 372 17.97 15.47 35.05
CA ARG A 372 16.84 15.12 34.16
C ARG A 372 15.77 16.20 34.10
N HIS A 373 15.52 16.88 35.21
CA HIS A 373 14.58 18.02 35.23
C HIS A 373 15.21 19.23 34.51
N GLN A 374 16.51 19.47 34.69
CA GLN A 374 17.27 20.47 33.92
C GLN A 374 17.18 20.23 32.41
N THR A 375 17.50 19.02 31.92
CA THR A 375 17.43 18.70 30.48
C THR A 375 16.03 18.89 29.88
N LYS A 376 14.97 18.66 30.66
CA LYS A 376 13.58 18.93 30.21
C LYS A 376 13.30 20.43 30.07
N LEU A 377 13.82 21.26 30.98
CA LEU A 377 13.74 22.73 30.87
C LEU A 377 14.59 23.27 29.71
N GLU A 378 15.75 22.67 29.44
CA GLU A 378 16.63 23.03 28.32
C GLU A 378 15.99 22.68 26.97
N ARG A 379 15.39 21.49 26.83
CA ARG A 379 14.62 21.09 25.64
C ARG A 379 13.41 22.01 25.38
N MET A 380 12.74 22.49 26.42
CA MET A 380 11.69 23.52 26.27
C MET A 380 12.24 24.87 25.78
N ARG A 381 13.43 25.30 26.22
CA ARG A 381 14.09 26.50 25.69
C ARG A 381 14.48 26.38 24.21
N MET A 382 14.64 25.14 23.72
CA MET A 382 14.84 24.83 22.29
C MET A 382 13.52 24.72 21.50
N GLY A 383 12.37 25.00 22.12
CA GLY A 383 11.06 25.08 21.46
C GLY A 383 10.14 23.87 21.68
N GLU A 384 10.56 22.83 22.40
CA GLU A 384 9.68 21.69 22.65
C GLU A 384 8.54 22.00 23.62
N LYS A 385 7.30 21.68 23.20
CA LYS A 385 6.08 21.87 23.98
C LYS A 385 5.78 20.65 24.88
N PRO A 386 5.25 20.85 26.10
CA PRO A 386 4.97 19.79 27.06
C PRO A 386 3.56 19.21 26.93
N TYR A 387 3.47 17.89 27.09
CA TYR A 387 2.24 17.12 26.95
C TYR A 387 2.05 16.13 28.11
N GLU A 388 0.79 15.83 28.37
CA GLU A 388 0.34 14.67 29.12
C GLU A 388 0.04 13.58 28.10
N VAL A 389 0.74 12.44 28.21
CA VAL A 389 0.71 11.35 27.24
C VAL A 389 0.39 10.04 27.97
N SER A 390 -0.53 9.27 27.43
CA SER A 390 -0.81 7.91 27.90
C SER A 390 -1.02 6.95 26.74
N GLY A 391 -0.38 5.78 26.82
CA GLY A 391 -0.36 4.78 25.75
C GLY A 391 -1.18 3.54 26.08
N VAL A 392 -2.05 3.13 25.15
CA VAL A 392 -2.82 1.88 25.19
C VAL A 392 -2.49 1.08 23.93
N PHE A 393 -2.05 -0.15 24.12
CA PHE A 393 -1.67 -1.04 23.02
C PHE A 393 -2.46 -2.36 23.12
N VAL A 394 -2.88 -2.91 21.98
CA VAL A 394 -3.64 -4.16 21.89
C VAL A 394 -3.04 -5.03 20.80
N VAL A 395 -2.49 -6.19 21.16
CA VAL A 395 -2.05 -7.22 20.20
C VAL A 395 -3.26 -8.04 19.77
N ARG A 396 -3.33 -8.38 18.49
CA ARG A 396 -4.38 -9.20 17.87
C ARG A 396 -3.75 -10.38 17.15
N THR A 397 -3.83 -11.56 17.75
CA THR A 397 -3.24 -12.80 17.22
C THR A 397 -4.34 -13.77 16.81
N VAL A 398 -4.31 -14.20 15.54
CA VAL A 398 -5.08 -15.36 15.07
C VAL A 398 -4.23 -16.60 15.37
N ALA A 399 -4.72 -17.43 16.28
CA ALA A 399 -4.10 -18.68 16.70
C ALA A 399 -5.16 -19.55 17.39
N ASP A 400 -4.96 -20.86 17.39
CA ASP A 400 -5.79 -21.80 18.14
C ASP A 400 -5.23 -22.05 19.54
N ASP A 401 -3.90 -22.15 19.64
CA ASP A 401 -3.13 -22.38 20.86
C ASP A 401 -2.76 -21.07 21.60
N LEU A 402 -2.36 -21.20 22.87
CA LEU A 402 -2.01 -20.07 23.72
C LEU A 402 -0.50 -19.71 23.69
N GLU A 403 0.37 -20.58 23.16
CA GLU A 403 1.82 -20.33 23.12
C GLU A 403 2.19 -19.41 21.95
N ALA A 404 1.61 -19.59 20.76
CA ALA A 404 1.73 -18.67 19.63
C ALA A 404 1.25 -17.24 19.99
N VAL A 405 0.28 -17.13 20.90
CA VAL A 405 -0.17 -15.85 21.47
C VAL A 405 0.91 -15.25 22.37
N LYS A 406 1.56 -16.02 23.26
CA LYS A 406 2.70 -15.51 24.07
C LYS A 406 3.88 -15.06 23.20
N VAL A 407 4.24 -15.83 22.18
CA VAL A 407 5.31 -15.46 21.23
C VAL A 407 4.97 -14.14 20.53
N SER A 408 3.72 -13.94 20.13
CA SER A 408 3.24 -12.66 19.56
C SER A 408 3.30 -11.50 20.57
N GLU A 409 2.92 -11.77 21.82
CA GLU A 409 2.96 -10.81 22.93
C GLU A 409 4.38 -10.33 23.25
N GLU A 410 5.33 -11.26 23.33
CA GLU A 410 6.74 -10.96 23.62
C GLU A 410 7.44 -10.28 22.44
N ALA A 411 7.17 -10.70 21.21
CA ALA A 411 7.64 -10.00 20.01
C ALA A 411 7.13 -8.55 19.96
N PHE A 412 5.84 -8.31 20.22
CA PHE A 412 5.28 -6.96 20.24
C PHE A 412 5.84 -6.09 21.36
N ARG A 413 6.00 -6.64 22.57
CA ARG A 413 6.63 -5.93 23.69
C ARG A 413 8.08 -5.56 23.38
N SER A 414 8.80 -6.43 22.67
CA SER A 414 10.17 -6.18 22.21
C SER A 414 10.21 -5.07 21.14
N SER A 415 9.28 -5.09 20.16
CA SER A 415 9.11 -4.01 19.18
C SER A 415 8.82 -2.67 19.84
N LEU A 416 7.97 -2.61 20.88
CA LEU A 416 7.75 -1.37 21.65
C LEU A 416 9.02 -0.90 22.39
N SER A 417 9.79 -1.83 22.98
CA SER A 417 11.04 -1.49 23.66
C SER A 417 12.10 -0.90 22.72
N LEU A 418 12.18 -1.39 21.47
CA LEU A 418 13.05 -0.83 20.43
C LEU A 418 12.67 0.60 20.02
N LEU A 419 11.39 0.98 20.22
CA LEU A 419 10.88 2.34 20.03
C LEU A 419 10.99 3.21 21.29
N GLY A 420 11.69 2.75 22.34
CA GLY A 420 11.79 3.45 23.62
C GLY A 420 10.50 3.46 24.43
N PHE A 421 9.50 2.63 24.10
CA PHE A 421 8.24 2.52 24.83
C PHE A 421 8.25 1.34 25.79
N SER A 422 8.51 1.64 27.07
CA SER A 422 8.44 0.66 28.15
C SER A 422 6.97 0.35 28.47
N ALA A 423 6.50 -0.84 28.08
CA ALA A 423 5.10 -1.27 28.20
C ALA A 423 4.92 -2.57 29.00
N SER A 424 3.74 -2.73 29.61
CA SER A 424 3.40 -3.89 30.46
C SER A 424 1.99 -4.43 30.16
N PHE A 425 1.82 -5.74 30.19
CA PHE A 425 0.52 -6.40 30.00
C PHE A 425 -0.46 -6.15 31.13
N VAL A 426 -1.71 -5.89 30.76
CA VAL A 426 -2.86 -5.73 31.65
C VAL A 426 -3.69 -7.01 31.58
N ARG A 427 -3.84 -7.71 32.71
CA ARG A 427 -4.42 -9.06 32.79
C ARG A 427 -5.68 -9.15 33.66
N ASN A 428 -6.12 -8.07 34.31
CA ASN A 428 -7.34 -8.03 35.10
C ASN A 428 -8.52 -7.49 34.25
N PRO A 429 -9.76 -8.02 34.42
CA PRO A 429 -10.92 -7.57 33.66
C PRO A 429 -11.16 -6.05 33.70
N ARG A 430 -11.01 -5.40 34.86
CA ARG A 430 -11.14 -3.93 34.98
C ARG A 430 -10.10 -3.18 34.17
N GLY A 431 -8.84 -3.59 34.23
CA GLY A 431 -7.77 -2.94 33.49
C GLY A 431 -8.02 -3.05 31.99
N ILE A 432 -8.46 -4.21 31.51
CA ILE A 432 -8.88 -4.42 30.12
C ILE A 432 -10.07 -3.52 29.75
N MET A 433 -11.10 -3.44 30.61
CA MET A 433 -12.23 -2.53 30.43
C MET A 433 -11.82 -1.04 30.41
N ARG A 434 -10.86 -0.62 31.24
CA ARG A 434 -10.27 0.73 31.21
C ARG A 434 -9.52 0.98 29.91
N CYS A 435 -8.68 0.04 29.45
CA CYS A 435 -8.01 0.14 28.16
C CYS A 435 -9.00 0.32 27.00
N ILE A 436 -10.09 -0.47 26.96
CA ILE A 436 -11.17 -0.35 25.97
C ILE A 436 -11.87 1.02 26.08
N ARG A 437 -12.18 1.46 27.30
CA ARG A 437 -12.80 2.77 27.57
C ARG A 437 -11.95 3.93 27.01
N SER A 438 -10.64 3.89 27.26
CA SER A 438 -9.68 4.89 26.78
C SER A 438 -9.55 4.97 25.26
N LEU A 439 -9.92 3.94 24.50
CA LEU A 439 -9.98 4.04 23.04
C LEU A 439 -11.02 5.08 22.58
N TYR A 440 -12.13 5.19 23.31
CA TYR A 440 -13.30 5.99 22.90
C TYR A 440 -13.45 7.31 23.68
N LEU A 441 -13.33 7.25 25.02
CA LEU A 441 -13.55 8.38 25.93
C LEU A 441 -12.22 9.01 26.39
N PRO A 442 -12.21 10.24 26.93
CA PRO A 442 -11.02 10.83 27.55
C PRO A 442 -10.40 9.88 28.61
N VAL A 443 -9.09 9.97 28.80
CA VAL A 443 -8.43 9.15 29.82
C VAL A 443 -8.81 9.63 31.23
N GLU A 444 -9.42 8.72 32.00
CA GLU A 444 -9.79 8.95 33.41
C GLU A 444 -8.55 8.85 34.31
N GLY A 445 -8.25 9.92 35.03
CA GLY A 445 -7.09 10.00 35.92
C GLY A 445 -7.10 8.99 37.08
N VAL A 446 -5.91 8.64 37.56
CA VAL A 446 -5.68 7.59 38.56
C VAL A 446 -6.45 7.84 39.87
N VAL A 447 -7.32 6.92 40.26
CA VAL A 447 -8.18 7.06 41.45
C VAL A 447 -7.49 6.60 42.74
N VAL A 448 -7.07 5.32 42.87
CA VAL A 448 -6.24 4.83 44.01
C VAL A 448 -5.31 3.68 43.59
N PRO A 449 -4.01 3.92 43.32
CA PRO A 449 -3.09 2.89 42.79
C PRO A 449 -2.47 1.98 43.87
N VAL A 450 -3.04 1.95 45.08
CA VAL A 450 -2.63 1.03 46.17
C VAL A 450 -3.25 -0.35 45.98
N LEU A 451 -4.47 -0.40 45.44
CA LEU A 451 -5.37 -1.56 45.50
C LEU A 451 -5.59 -2.23 44.14
N GLU A 452 -5.47 -1.50 43.03
CA GLU A 452 -5.66 -2.01 41.66
C GLU A 452 -4.31 -2.09 40.92
N PRO A 453 -4.06 -3.13 40.09
CA PRO A 453 -2.80 -3.27 39.39
C PRO A 453 -2.77 -2.43 38.10
N ALA A 454 -1.85 -1.46 38.09
CA ALA A 454 -1.16 -1.02 36.89
C ALA A 454 -2.08 -0.50 35.75
N ASP A 455 -2.78 0.59 36.02
CA ASP A 455 -3.73 1.27 35.13
C ASP A 455 -3.15 1.81 33.81
N VAL A 456 -3.97 2.52 33.04
CA VAL A 456 -3.48 3.54 32.08
C VAL A 456 -2.76 4.61 32.91
N VAL A 457 -1.52 4.96 32.53
CA VAL A 457 -0.71 5.95 33.27
C VAL A 457 -0.46 7.14 32.36
N ASP A 458 -1.00 8.28 32.77
CA ASP A 458 -0.63 9.59 32.24
C ASP A 458 0.79 9.95 32.72
N MET A 459 1.70 10.15 31.77
CA MET A 459 3.07 10.60 32.02
C MET A 459 3.33 11.87 31.24
N ARG A 460 4.22 12.73 31.75
CA ARG A 460 4.55 13.96 31.05
C ARG A 460 5.73 13.75 30.10
N ALA A 461 5.55 14.19 28.86
CA ALA A 461 6.49 14.08 27.77
C ALA A 461 6.70 15.45 27.11
N LEU A 462 7.80 15.61 26.39
CA LEU A 462 8.01 16.72 25.46
C LEU A 462 7.69 16.28 24.02
N THR A 463 7.75 17.20 23.07
CA THR A 463 7.27 17.00 21.70
C THR A 463 7.98 15.84 21.00
N LEU A 464 9.32 15.84 21.00
CA LEU A 464 10.16 14.84 20.32
C LEU A 464 10.16 13.48 21.04
N ASP A 465 9.61 13.37 22.24
CA ASP A 465 9.49 12.08 22.93
C ASP A 465 8.55 11.12 22.19
N PHE A 466 7.53 11.65 21.49
CA PHE A 466 6.50 10.86 20.81
C PHE A 466 6.14 11.30 19.38
N SER A 467 6.50 12.52 18.93
CA SER A 467 6.00 13.04 17.64
C SER A 467 6.48 12.26 16.40
N TRP A 468 7.56 11.48 16.53
CA TRP A 468 8.02 10.53 15.51
C TRP A 468 7.05 9.34 15.30
N PHE A 469 6.15 9.06 16.24
CA PHE A 469 5.12 8.02 16.13
C PHE A 469 4.01 8.45 15.14
N SER A 470 4.37 8.47 13.85
CA SER A 470 3.74 9.33 12.84
C SER A 470 3.65 8.67 11.46
N PRO A 471 2.82 9.20 10.54
CA PRO A 471 2.67 8.66 9.19
C PRO A 471 3.96 8.67 8.35
N PHE A 472 4.92 9.55 8.66
CA PHE A 472 6.22 9.65 7.99
C PHE A 472 7.06 8.36 8.06
N ALA A 473 6.73 7.44 8.99
CA ALA A 473 7.35 6.12 9.08
C ALA A 473 6.81 5.09 8.05
N ARG A 474 5.83 5.42 7.20
CA ARG A 474 5.44 4.59 6.04
C ARG A 474 6.53 4.60 4.96
N ASP A 475 6.49 3.63 4.06
CA ASP A 475 7.37 3.57 2.89
C ASP A 475 6.94 4.55 1.78
N ARG A 476 7.88 4.92 0.91
CA ARG A 476 7.61 5.59 -0.36
C ARG A 476 7.04 4.60 -1.39
N ILE A 477 5.74 4.29 -1.30
CA ILE A 477 5.04 3.32 -2.16
C ILE A 477 3.82 3.98 -2.83
N PRO A 478 3.55 3.70 -4.12
CA PRO A 478 2.42 4.29 -4.83
C PRO A 478 1.06 3.78 -4.33
N LEU A 479 -0.02 4.51 -4.66
CA LEU A 479 -1.38 4.09 -4.31
C LEU A 479 -1.75 2.76 -4.99
N MET A 480 -1.79 1.69 -4.18
CA MET A 480 -1.98 0.32 -4.65
C MET A 480 -3.38 0.08 -5.25
N VAL A 481 -3.43 -0.19 -6.55
CA VAL A 481 -4.66 -0.60 -7.24
C VAL A 481 -5.14 -1.94 -6.68
N ARG A 482 -6.43 -2.02 -6.31
CA ARG A 482 -7.01 -3.20 -5.63
C ARG A 482 -7.46 -4.30 -6.57
N GLU A 483 -7.73 -3.97 -7.83
CA GLU A 483 -8.27 -4.87 -8.85
C GLU A 483 -7.57 -4.64 -10.19
N GLY A 484 -7.30 -5.73 -10.90
CA GLY A 484 -6.56 -5.73 -12.16
C GLY A 484 -5.99 -7.11 -12.45
N VAL A 485 -5.03 -7.14 -13.37
CA VAL A 485 -4.20 -8.32 -13.66
C VAL A 485 -3.18 -8.50 -12.55
N TRP A 486 -3.22 -9.63 -11.84
CA TRP A 486 -2.30 -9.88 -10.73
C TRP A 486 -0.88 -10.18 -11.23
N LEU A 487 0.11 -9.38 -10.83
CA LEU A 487 1.51 -9.58 -11.24
C LEU A 487 2.30 -10.45 -10.25
N GLY A 488 2.09 -10.25 -8.95
CA GLY A 488 2.89 -10.87 -7.90
C GLY A 488 2.74 -10.17 -6.55
N HIS A 489 3.83 -10.09 -5.80
CA HIS A 489 3.85 -9.50 -4.45
C HIS A 489 4.94 -8.44 -4.28
N ASP A 490 4.75 -7.52 -3.35
CA ASP A 490 5.84 -6.65 -2.87
C ASP A 490 6.77 -7.37 -1.88
N HIS A 491 7.75 -6.64 -1.34
CA HIS A 491 8.68 -7.10 -0.29
C HIS A 491 8.01 -7.48 1.05
N ARG A 492 6.69 -7.27 1.21
CA ARG A 492 5.90 -7.57 2.41
C ARG A 492 4.71 -8.49 2.14
N GLY A 493 4.58 -9.02 0.92
CA GLY A 493 3.52 -9.93 0.52
C GLY A 493 2.22 -9.28 0.03
N ARG A 494 2.08 -7.94 0.03
CA ARG A 494 0.93 -7.23 -0.60
C ARG A 494 0.83 -7.65 -2.07
N ARG A 495 -0.36 -8.03 -2.53
CA ARG A 495 -0.58 -8.36 -3.96
C ARG A 495 -0.46 -7.10 -4.79
N ILE A 496 0.24 -7.21 -5.92
CA ILE A 496 0.40 -6.14 -6.90
C ILE A 496 -0.48 -6.45 -8.11
N TYR A 497 -1.32 -5.49 -8.49
CA TYR A 497 -2.20 -5.57 -9.66
C TYR A 497 -1.83 -4.48 -10.66
N TRP A 498 -1.83 -4.82 -11.94
CA TRP A 498 -1.79 -3.87 -13.05
C TRP A 498 -3.18 -3.71 -13.65
N ASN A 499 -3.64 -2.48 -13.82
CA ASN A 499 -4.96 -2.20 -14.39
C ASN A 499 -4.81 -1.12 -15.46
N PRO A 500 -5.14 -1.41 -16.74
CA PRO A 500 -4.95 -0.45 -17.83
C PRO A 500 -5.87 0.78 -17.70
N ARG A 501 -7.00 0.67 -16.99
CA ARG A 501 -7.88 1.82 -16.70
C ARG A 501 -7.38 2.71 -15.57
N ALA A 502 -6.31 2.32 -14.87
CA ALA A 502 -5.70 3.09 -13.77
C ALA A 502 -4.43 3.87 -14.19
N VAL A 503 -4.11 3.89 -15.49
CA VAL A 503 -2.97 4.62 -16.06
C VAL A 503 -3.40 5.33 -17.35
N ARG A 504 -2.88 6.54 -17.63
CA ARG A 504 -3.20 7.30 -18.86
C ARG A 504 -3.03 6.54 -20.17
N ASN A 505 -2.04 5.66 -20.23
CA ASN A 505 -1.70 4.86 -21.40
C ASN A 505 -1.54 3.39 -20.97
N ALA A 506 -2.27 2.46 -21.59
CA ALA A 506 -2.18 1.03 -21.28
C ALA A 506 -0.86 0.36 -21.75
N HIS A 507 0.13 1.13 -22.19
CA HIS A 507 1.41 0.64 -22.69
C HIS A 507 2.38 0.34 -21.52
N MET A 508 3.20 -0.71 -21.66
CA MET A 508 4.16 -1.18 -20.67
C MET A 508 5.58 -1.31 -21.27
N ALA A 509 6.61 -1.00 -20.49
CA ALA A 509 8.01 -1.26 -20.83
C ALA A 509 8.66 -2.16 -19.76
N VAL A 510 9.39 -3.18 -20.22
CA VAL A 510 10.07 -4.17 -19.35
C VAL A 510 11.56 -4.17 -19.67
N PHE A 511 12.34 -3.62 -18.74
CA PHE A 511 13.80 -3.54 -18.79
C PHE A 511 14.46 -4.61 -17.92
N GLY A 512 15.64 -5.05 -18.33
CA GLY A 512 16.44 -6.02 -17.58
C GLY A 512 17.43 -6.79 -18.46
N PRO A 513 18.68 -7.02 -18.02
CA PRO A 513 19.64 -7.89 -18.71
C PRO A 513 19.10 -9.30 -18.97
N MET A 514 19.77 -10.06 -19.84
CA MET A 514 19.45 -11.46 -20.12
C MET A 514 19.35 -12.27 -18.80
N GLY A 515 18.37 -13.18 -18.71
CA GLY A 515 18.16 -14.02 -17.52
C GLY A 515 17.45 -13.33 -16.33
N SER A 516 17.18 -12.02 -16.36
CA SER A 516 16.47 -11.30 -15.28
C SER A 516 15.00 -11.72 -15.08
N GLY A 517 14.39 -12.38 -16.07
CA GLY A 517 13.01 -12.86 -16.04
C GLY A 517 12.00 -12.12 -16.94
N LYS A 518 12.48 -11.25 -17.85
CA LYS A 518 11.65 -10.40 -18.74
C LYS A 518 10.50 -11.16 -19.40
N SER A 519 10.83 -12.20 -20.17
CA SER A 519 9.84 -12.99 -20.90
C SER A 519 8.90 -13.74 -19.95
N THR A 520 9.40 -14.35 -18.87
CA THR A 520 8.55 -15.02 -17.84
C THR A 520 7.50 -14.09 -17.24
N LEU A 521 7.83 -12.81 -17.02
CA LEU A 521 6.88 -11.78 -16.59
C LEU A 521 5.82 -11.51 -17.68
N VAL A 522 6.21 -11.23 -18.92
CA VAL A 522 5.25 -10.90 -19.99
C VAL A 522 4.35 -12.11 -20.33
N LYS A 523 4.90 -13.31 -20.31
CA LYS A 523 4.18 -14.59 -20.41
C LYS A 523 3.10 -14.72 -19.33
N THR A 524 3.45 -14.45 -18.08
CA THR A 524 2.52 -14.46 -16.93
C THR A 524 1.45 -13.37 -17.04
N LEU A 525 1.83 -12.18 -17.52
CA LEU A 525 0.94 -11.04 -17.76
C LEU A 525 -0.07 -11.35 -18.87
N ILE A 526 0.33 -11.95 -19.98
CA ILE A 526 -0.55 -12.32 -21.10
C ILE A 526 -1.61 -13.33 -20.65
N LEU A 527 -1.20 -14.42 -19.98
CA LEU A 527 -2.10 -15.44 -19.42
C LEU A 527 -3.18 -14.82 -18.53
N ARG A 528 -2.77 -14.15 -17.44
CA ARG A 528 -3.70 -13.58 -16.45
C ARG A 528 -4.51 -12.39 -16.98
N SER A 529 -3.99 -11.65 -17.97
CA SER A 529 -4.76 -10.55 -18.56
C SER A 529 -5.87 -11.08 -19.48
N SER A 530 -5.65 -12.20 -20.17
CA SER A 530 -6.67 -12.83 -21.02
C SER A 530 -7.90 -13.23 -20.19
N GLU A 531 -7.68 -13.94 -19.08
CA GLU A 531 -8.70 -14.30 -18.09
C GLU A 531 -9.39 -13.07 -17.48
N TYR A 532 -8.61 -12.05 -17.12
CA TYR A 532 -9.11 -10.82 -16.51
C TYR A 532 -10.05 -10.05 -17.47
N PHE A 533 -9.64 -9.84 -18.72
CA PHE A 533 -10.45 -9.11 -19.70
C PHE A 533 -11.69 -9.92 -20.12
N GLU A 534 -11.57 -11.23 -20.31
CA GLU A 534 -12.73 -12.09 -20.58
C GLU A 534 -13.80 -11.96 -19.49
N ARG A 535 -13.39 -11.99 -18.22
CA ARG A 535 -14.29 -11.84 -17.07
C ARG A 535 -14.86 -10.43 -16.89
N VAL A 536 -14.13 -9.38 -17.24
CA VAL A 536 -14.50 -7.97 -16.96
C VAL A 536 -15.16 -7.26 -18.15
N GLN A 537 -14.80 -7.63 -19.38
CA GLN A 537 -15.32 -7.04 -20.63
C GLN A 537 -16.21 -8.00 -21.43
N GLY A 538 -16.28 -9.29 -21.06
CA GLY A 538 -16.99 -10.32 -21.83
C GLY A 538 -16.27 -10.73 -23.13
N ARG A 539 -15.03 -10.29 -23.35
CA ARG A 539 -14.20 -10.60 -24.53
C ARG A 539 -12.72 -10.71 -24.15
N ARG A 540 -11.98 -11.60 -24.82
CA ARG A 540 -10.50 -11.58 -24.82
C ARG A 540 -10.02 -10.55 -25.85
N PRO A 541 -9.02 -9.70 -25.57
CA PRO A 541 -8.37 -8.89 -26.61
C PRO A 541 -7.56 -9.77 -27.56
N LEU A 542 -7.19 -9.22 -28.71
CA LEU A 542 -6.21 -9.83 -29.61
C LEU A 542 -4.80 -9.62 -29.04
N TYR A 543 -4.11 -10.70 -28.70
CA TYR A 543 -2.69 -10.65 -28.33
C TYR A 543 -1.83 -10.87 -29.58
N VAL A 544 -1.03 -9.88 -29.96
CA VAL A 544 -0.02 -10.01 -31.01
C VAL A 544 1.34 -10.15 -30.32
N ILE A 545 2.02 -11.28 -30.49
CA ILE A 545 3.35 -11.53 -29.93
C ILE A 545 4.37 -11.60 -31.07
N VAL A 546 5.28 -10.62 -31.11
CA VAL A 546 6.46 -10.64 -31.98
C VAL A 546 7.55 -11.42 -31.27
N ASP A 547 7.80 -12.65 -31.72
CA ASP A 547 8.68 -13.62 -31.05
C ASP A 547 9.85 -14.06 -31.94
N PRO A 548 10.93 -13.26 -32.02
CA PRO A 548 12.11 -13.61 -32.82
C PRO A 548 12.94 -14.78 -32.26
N ALA A 549 12.62 -15.27 -31.04
CA ALA A 549 13.36 -16.33 -30.35
C ALA A 549 12.64 -17.69 -30.36
N GLY A 550 11.31 -17.71 -30.56
CA GLY A 550 10.45 -18.87 -30.36
C GLY A 550 10.11 -19.13 -28.89
N GLU A 551 10.24 -18.13 -28.02
CA GLU A 551 10.04 -18.27 -26.58
C GLU A 551 8.57 -18.37 -26.15
N TYR A 552 7.61 -17.88 -26.93
CA TYR A 552 6.21 -17.66 -26.55
C TYR A 552 5.21 -18.62 -27.20
N GLN A 553 5.66 -19.41 -28.20
CA GLN A 553 4.83 -20.37 -28.95
C GLN A 553 3.91 -21.21 -28.05
N LYS A 554 4.49 -21.86 -27.03
CA LYS A 554 3.78 -22.68 -26.02
C LYS A 554 2.61 -21.96 -25.31
N ILE A 555 2.66 -20.63 -25.19
CA ILE A 555 1.62 -19.84 -24.50
C ILE A 555 0.54 -19.36 -25.46
N ALA A 556 0.82 -19.32 -26.76
CA ALA A 556 -0.25 -19.29 -27.75
C ALA A 556 -1.05 -20.61 -27.68
N GLU A 557 -0.38 -21.77 -27.63
CA GLU A 557 -1.05 -23.07 -27.43
C GLU A 557 -1.91 -23.09 -26.15
N GLU A 558 -1.35 -22.74 -25.00
CA GLU A 558 -2.07 -22.74 -23.71
C GLU A 558 -3.25 -21.75 -23.63
N LEU A 559 -3.36 -20.80 -24.56
CA LEU A 559 -4.48 -19.86 -24.65
C LEU A 559 -5.46 -20.17 -25.81
N ASN A 560 -5.33 -21.33 -26.46
CA ASN A 560 -6.03 -21.71 -27.70
C ASN A 560 -5.82 -20.69 -28.85
N GLY A 561 -4.64 -20.07 -28.88
CA GLY A 561 -4.20 -19.15 -29.92
C GLY A 561 -3.68 -19.83 -31.19
N GLU A 562 -3.52 -19.04 -32.23
CA GLU A 562 -2.94 -19.46 -33.51
C GLU A 562 -1.45 -19.10 -33.52
N ILE A 563 -0.59 -20.12 -33.43
CA ILE A 563 0.82 -19.94 -33.82
C ILE A 563 0.84 -19.74 -35.32
N ILE A 564 1.40 -18.61 -35.76
CA ILE A 564 1.54 -18.28 -37.16
C ILE A 564 3.02 -18.28 -37.52
N ASN A 565 3.41 -19.31 -38.28
CA ASN A 565 4.67 -19.31 -38.99
C ASN A 565 4.59 -18.33 -40.15
N MET A 566 5.35 -17.23 -40.08
CA MET A 566 5.39 -16.20 -41.13
C MET A 566 6.14 -16.65 -42.40
N LEU A 567 6.58 -17.91 -42.44
CA LEU A 567 7.15 -18.57 -43.62
C LEU A 567 6.06 -19.31 -44.42
N ASP A 568 5.00 -19.81 -43.76
CA ASP A 568 3.83 -20.44 -44.39
C ASP A 568 2.72 -19.44 -44.71
N ARG A 569 2.50 -18.46 -43.81
CA ARG A 569 1.46 -17.43 -43.87
C ARG A 569 2.05 -16.08 -44.23
N LYS A 570 1.50 -15.44 -45.26
CA LYS A 570 1.99 -14.17 -45.81
C LYS A 570 1.08 -13.00 -45.43
N VAL A 571 1.66 -12.04 -44.73
CA VAL A 571 1.08 -10.70 -44.56
C VAL A 571 1.34 -9.91 -45.84
N ASN A 572 0.33 -9.20 -46.34
CA ASN A 572 0.44 -8.37 -47.52
C ASN A 572 0.64 -6.88 -47.11
N PRO A 573 1.77 -6.23 -47.46
CA PRO A 573 2.01 -4.81 -47.20
C PRO A 573 0.97 -3.84 -47.77
N LEU A 574 0.17 -4.27 -48.76
CA LEU A 574 -0.73 -3.43 -49.55
C LEU A 574 -2.22 -3.58 -49.19
N LEU A 575 -2.56 -4.26 -48.09
CA LEU A 575 -3.92 -4.18 -47.54
C LEU A 575 -4.22 -2.78 -47.03
N LEU A 576 -5.41 -2.27 -47.28
CA LEU A 576 -5.81 -0.93 -46.84
C LEU A 576 -6.14 -0.90 -45.34
N GLU A 577 -6.92 -1.86 -44.84
CA GLU A 577 -7.32 -1.97 -43.41
C GLU A 577 -7.94 -0.67 -42.81
N GLY A 578 -8.43 0.23 -43.67
CA GLY A 578 -9.08 1.49 -43.30
C GLY A 578 -8.33 2.77 -43.70
N THR A 579 -7.05 2.71 -44.11
CA THR A 579 -6.32 3.88 -44.64
C THR A 579 -6.53 4.06 -46.16
N SER A 580 -6.19 5.23 -46.70
CA SER A 580 -6.30 5.52 -48.13
C SER A 580 -5.22 4.79 -48.96
N PRO A 581 -5.49 4.49 -50.25
CA PRO A 581 -4.46 3.97 -51.16
C PRO A 581 -3.21 4.85 -51.26
N ILE A 582 -3.36 6.18 -51.11
CA ILE A 582 -2.26 7.15 -51.21
C ILE A 582 -1.35 7.08 -49.99
N GLU A 583 -1.92 6.98 -48.79
CA GLU A 583 -1.18 6.82 -47.53
C GLU A 583 -0.52 5.44 -47.46
N ARG A 584 -1.25 4.37 -47.84
CA ARG A 584 -0.70 3.02 -47.90
C ARG A 584 0.48 2.92 -48.88
N ALA A 585 0.34 3.50 -50.09
CA ALA A 585 1.42 3.55 -51.06
C ALA A 585 2.63 4.34 -50.56
N LYS A 586 2.41 5.47 -49.87
CA LYS A 586 3.49 6.25 -49.24
C LYS A 586 4.20 5.44 -48.15
N PHE A 587 3.47 4.80 -47.24
CA PHE A 587 4.03 3.98 -46.17
C PHE A 587 4.90 2.84 -46.72
N VAL A 588 4.39 2.08 -47.70
CA VAL A 588 5.14 0.96 -48.28
C VAL A 588 6.37 1.45 -49.06
N ALA A 589 6.28 2.56 -49.79
CA ALA A 589 7.42 3.11 -50.52
C ALA A 589 8.54 3.61 -49.57
N GLU A 590 8.21 4.28 -48.46
CA GLU A 590 9.21 4.71 -47.45
C GLU A 590 9.77 3.52 -46.64
N MET A 591 8.95 2.49 -46.36
CA MET A 591 9.42 1.24 -45.76
C MET A 591 10.43 0.53 -46.68
N MET A 592 10.16 0.45 -47.98
CA MET A 592 11.11 -0.11 -48.94
C MET A 592 12.35 0.80 -49.10
N ARG A 593 12.24 2.13 -48.98
CA ARG A 593 13.39 3.04 -48.92
C ARG A 593 14.33 2.71 -47.77
N TYR A 594 13.80 2.52 -46.57
CA TYR A 594 14.58 2.12 -45.41
C TYR A 594 15.34 0.80 -45.64
N LEU A 595 14.64 -0.22 -46.15
CA LEU A 595 15.14 -1.61 -46.19
C LEU A 595 16.00 -1.93 -47.42
N LYS A 596 15.77 -1.24 -48.54
CA LYS A 596 16.45 -1.49 -49.83
C LYS A 596 17.31 -0.32 -50.31
N GLY A 597 17.40 0.77 -49.53
CA GLY A 597 18.10 1.98 -49.92
C GLY A 597 17.54 2.57 -51.21
N LEU A 598 16.21 2.77 -51.29
CA LEU A 598 15.59 3.42 -52.44
C LEU A 598 15.92 4.92 -52.47
N LYS A 599 16.29 5.44 -53.64
CA LYS A 599 16.46 6.88 -53.88
C LYS A 599 15.09 7.56 -54.00
N GLY A 600 15.01 8.89 -53.83
CA GLY A 600 13.75 9.64 -53.97
C GLY A 600 12.98 9.42 -55.29
N GLU A 601 13.69 9.24 -56.42
CA GLU A 601 13.09 8.89 -57.72
C GLU A 601 12.50 7.46 -57.72
N GLU A 602 13.23 6.51 -57.13
CA GLU A 602 12.81 5.10 -57.02
C GLU A 602 11.59 4.95 -56.10
N VAL A 603 11.52 5.74 -55.02
CA VAL A 603 10.35 5.85 -54.12
C VAL A 603 9.15 6.42 -54.85
N SER A 604 9.34 7.47 -55.65
CA SER A 604 8.27 8.12 -56.41
C SER A 604 7.69 7.17 -57.46
N ALA A 605 8.56 6.51 -58.24
CA ALA A 605 8.18 5.49 -59.21
C ALA A 605 7.47 4.29 -58.55
N LEU A 606 7.94 3.82 -57.39
CA LEU A 606 7.28 2.74 -56.63
C LEU A 606 5.88 3.13 -56.17
N LYS A 607 5.71 4.35 -55.64
CA LYS A 607 4.40 4.86 -55.20
C LYS A 607 3.41 4.94 -56.37
N GLU A 608 3.85 5.35 -57.56
CA GLU A 608 3.03 5.34 -58.78
C GLU A 608 2.62 3.92 -59.17
N CYS A 609 3.55 2.96 -59.22
CA CYS A 609 3.24 1.57 -59.55
C CYS A 609 2.25 0.93 -58.55
N ILE A 610 2.35 1.27 -57.25
CA ILE A 610 1.38 0.83 -56.24
C ILE A 610 -0.02 1.42 -56.49
N LEU A 611 -0.12 2.71 -56.83
CA LEU A 611 -1.41 3.35 -57.14
C LEU A 611 -2.03 2.82 -58.44
N GLU A 612 -1.21 2.48 -59.43
CA GLU A 612 -1.66 1.77 -60.63
C GLU A 612 -2.19 0.38 -60.27
N ALA A 613 -1.54 -0.37 -59.37
CA ALA A 613 -1.99 -1.69 -58.93
C ALA A 613 -3.38 -1.65 -58.27
N TYR A 614 -3.64 -0.67 -57.38
CA TYR A 614 -5.00 -0.46 -56.84
C TYR A 614 -6.01 -0.13 -57.94
N SER A 615 -5.63 0.73 -58.88
CA SER A 615 -6.49 1.15 -59.99
C SER A 615 -6.88 -0.02 -60.91
N ARG A 616 -5.95 -0.95 -61.19
CA ARG A 616 -6.20 -2.17 -61.99
C ARG A 616 -7.28 -3.08 -61.38
N VAL A 617 -7.43 -3.11 -60.05
CA VAL A 617 -8.49 -3.88 -59.35
C VAL A 617 -9.75 -3.02 -59.10
N GLY A 618 -9.81 -1.80 -59.64
CA GLY A 618 -10.96 -0.91 -59.49
C GLY A 618 -11.13 -0.39 -58.05
N ILE A 619 -10.01 0.02 -57.43
CA ILE A 619 -9.95 0.85 -56.23
C ILE A 619 -9.46 2.23 -56.68
N ASP A 620 -10.30 3.25 -56.52
CA ASP A 620 -9.97 4.64 -56.90
C ASP A 620 -9.40 5.36 -55.67
N PRO A 621 -8.18 5.92 -55.73
CA PRO A 621 -7.60 6.75 -54.67
C PRO A 621 -8.44 7.95 -54.23
N ASN A 622 -9.46 8.35 -55.02
CA ASN A 622 -10.32 9.52 -54.77
C ASN A 622 -11.76 9.16 -54.34
N ASP A 623 -12.19 7.89 -54.43
CA ASP A 623 -13.51 7.44 -53.95
C ASP A 623 -13.39 6.48 -52.76
N PRO A 624 -13.57 6.96 -51.51
CA PRO A 624 -13.51 6.12 -50.30
C PRO A 624 -14.46 4.92 -50.31
N ARG A 625 -15.58 4.99 -51.05
CA ARG A 625 -16.52 3.87 -51.21
C ARG A 625 -15.95 2.72 -52.02
N SER A 626 -14.85 2.91 -52.74
CA SER A 626 -14.13 1.84 -53.44
C SER A 626 -13.21 1.02 -52.51
N TRP A 627 -12.70 1.63 -51.44
CA TRP A 627 -11.69 1.04 -50.55
C TRP A 627 -12.25 -0.11 -49.69
N LEU A 628 -13.52 -0.05 -49.32
CA LEU A 628 -14.18 -1.02 -48.43
C LEU A 628 -14.51 -2.39 -49.06
N LYS A 629 -14.15 -2.62 -50.33
CA LYS A 629 -14.66 -3.75 -51.13
C LYS A 629 -13.86 -5.06 -50.99
N GLY A 630 -12.85 -5.12 -50.11
CA GLY A 630 -11.97 -6.30 -49.92
C GLY A 630 -11.12 -6.69 -51.15
N ARG A 631 -11.10 -5.82 -52.17
CA ARG A 631 -10.38 -5.97 -53.44
C ARG A 631 -8.87 -5.79 -53.29
N ASP A 632 -8.47 -5.07 -52.24
CA ASP A 632 -7.09 -4.81 -51.84
C ASP A 632 -6.33 -6.12 -51.52
N ARG A 633 -7.04 -7.17 -51.10
CA ARG A 633 -6.47 -8.52 -50.92
C ARG A 633 -5.78 -9.09 -52.18
N ALA A 634 -6.16 -8.64 -53.38
CA ALA A 634 -5.56 -9.05 -54.65
C ALA A 634 -4.31 -8.21 -55.03
N VAL A 635 -4.17 -7.00 -54.48
CA VAL A 635 -3.04 -6.10 -54.74
C VAL A 635 -1.87 -6.55 -53.88
N THR A 636 -0.83 -7.14 -54.49
CA THR A 636 0.32 -7.71 -53.78
C THR A 636 1.64 -7.19 -54.35
N MET A 637 2.77 -7.40 -53.67
CA MET A 637 4.07 -6.95 -54.17
C MET A 637 4.44 -7.57 -55.53
N ARG A 638 3.86 -8.73 -55.87
CA ARG A 638 4.00 -9.36 -57.19
C ARG A 638 3.30 -8.57 -58.30
N GLU A 639 2.13 -8.00 -58.03
CA GLU A 639 1.42 -7.15 -59.00
C GLU A 639 2.08 -5.76 -59.14
N VAL A 640 2.67 -5.24 -58.05
CA VAL A 640 3.52 -4.05 -58.16
C VAL A 640 4.77 -4.34 -58.99
N TYR A 641 5.35 -5.54 -58.87
CA TYR A 641 6.52 -5.97 -59.64
C TYR A 641 6.22 -6.24 -61.13
N SER A 642 5.07 -6.80 -61.48
CA SER A 642 4.65 -6.91 -62.89
C SER A 642 4.52 -5.53 -63.54
N ILE A 643 3.91 -4.56 -62.84
CA ILE A 643 3.83 -3.16 -63.29
C ILE A 643 5.23 -2.53 -63.42
N VAL A 644 6.14 -2.74 -62.46
CA VAL A 644 7.53 -2.24 -62.57
C VAL A 644 8.25 -2.88 -63.78
N ALA A 645 8.03 -4.16 -64.06
CA ALA A 645 8.62 -4.83 -65.23
C ALA A 645 8.00 -4.39 -66.57
N GLU A 646 6.70 -4.06 -66.60
CA GLU A 646 6.03 -3.43 -67.75
C GLU A 646 6.57 -2.01 -67.98
N ARG A 647 6.65 -1.19 -66.92
CA ARG A 647 7.22 0.17 -66.96
C ARG A 647 8.68 0.16 -67.39
N LEU A 648 9.49 -0.80 -66.92
CA LEU A 648 10.87 -1.00 -67.36
C LEU A 648 10.94 -1.22 -68.88
N LYS A 649 10.17 -2.17 -69.43
CA LYS A 649 10.08 -2.41 -70.88
C LYS A 649 9.62 -1.17 -71.65
N ALA A 650 8.60 -0.46 -71.16
CA ALA A 650 8.10 0.77 -71.76
C ALA A 650 9.09 1.96 -71.65
N SER A 651 10.04 1.89 -70.72
CA SER A 651 11.09 2.90 -70.49
C SER A 651 12.39 2.64 -71.25
N ALA A 652 12.52 1.53 -71.97
CA ALA A 652 13.73 1.18 -72.71
C ALA A 652 14.22 2.33 -73.63
N GLY A 653 15.49 2.71 -73.47
CA GLY A 653 16.12 3.83 -74.18
C GLY A 653 15.73 5.23 -73.68
N LYS A 654 15.04 5.35 -72.53
CA LYS A 654 14.57 6.64 -71.96
C LYS A 654 15.22 6.92 -70.60
N PRO A 655 15.24 8.19 -70.12
CA PRO A 655 15.93 8.56 -68.87
C PRO A 655 15.48 7.80 -67.61
N MET A 656 14.25 7.27 -67.57
CA MET A 656 13.72 6.50 -66.43
C MET A 656 14.15 5.02 -66.40
N GLU A 657 14.79 4.49 -67.46
CA GLU A 657 15.17 3.08 -67.51
C GLU A 657 16.08 2.64 -66.34
N PRO A 658 17.11 3.41 -65.93
CA PRO A 658 17.96 3.04 -64.79
C PRO A 658 17.19 3.01 -63.46
N VAL A 659 16.17 3.86 -63.31
CA VAL A 659 15.31 3.94 -62.11
C VAL A 659 14.45 2.68 -62.02
N TYR A 660 13.71 2.34 -63.08
CA TYR A 660 12.88 1.12 -63.09
C TYR A 660 13.72 -0.16 -63.04
N ARG A 661 14.92 -0.18 -63.64
CA ARG A 661 15.84 -1.33 -63.57
C ARG A 661 16.31 -1.55 -62.13
N SER A 662 16.86 -0.52 -61.48
CA SER A 662 17.32 -0.64 -60.09
C SER A 662 16.18 -0.91 -59.11
N LEU A 663 14.97 -0.40 -59.38
CA LEU A 663 13.77 -0.72 -58.59
C LEU A 663 13.35 -2.19 -58.75
N ALA A 664 13.41 -2.76 -59.97
CA ALA A 664 13.16 -4.19 -60.19
C ALA A 664 14.20 -5.06 -59.44
N ASP A 665 15.50 -4.77 -59.62
CA ASP A 665 16.60 -5.49 -58.98
C ASP A 665 16.46 -5.52 -57.45
N LYS A 666 16.04 -4.40 -56.84
CA LYS A 666 15.87 -4.24 -55.38
C LYS A 666 14.59 -4.86 -54.80
N LEU A 667 13.56 -5.09 -55.61
CA LEU A 667 12.26 -5.63 -55.17
C LEU A 667 12.07 -7.12 -55.46
N LEU A 668 12.97 -7.75 -56.22
CA LEU A 668 12.82 -9.14 -56.67
C LEU A 668 12.56 -10.13 -55.52
N ASP A 669 13.31 -10.09 -54.42
CA ASP A 669 13.14 -10.97 -53.25
C ASP A 669 11.94 -10.63 -52.37
N VAL A 670 11.38 -9.42 -52.55
CA VAL A 670 10.18 -8.92 -51.86
C VAL A 670 8.92 -9.29 -52.64
N ALA A 671 9.01 -9.47 -53.95
CA ALA A 671 7.91 -9.77 -54.87
C ALA A 671 7.84 -11.23 -55.32
N GLU A 672 8.97 -11.93 -55.49
CA GLU A 672 9.05 -13.31 -55.97
C GLU A 672 9.90 -14.22 -55.08
N GLY A 673 9.61 -15.53 -55.13
CA GLY A 673 10.24 -16.54 -54.28
C GLY A 673 9.42 -16.92 -53.03
N ALA A 674 9.97 -17.85 -52.23
CA ALA A 674 9.25 -18.47 -51.11
C ALA A 674 8.80 -17.46 -50.04
N ARG A 675 9.68 -16.53 -49.64
CA ARG A 675 9.46 -15.57 -48.54
C ARG A 675 8.89 -14.21 -48.97
N ALA A 676 8.60 -14.03 -50.26
CA ALA A 676 8.07 -12.77 -50.82
C ALA A 676 6.58 -12.52 -50.51
N PHE A 677 6.15 -11.26 -50.54
CA PHE A 677 4.81 -10.81 -50.19
C PHE A 677 3.84 -10.87 -51.38
N ASN A 678 3.71 -12.06 -51.96
CA ASN A 678 2.96 -12.34 -53.20
C ASN A 678 1.56 -12.95 -52.98
N ARG A 679 1.08 -13.01 -51.74
CA ARG A 679 -0.22 -13.56 -51.34
C ARG A 679 -0.72 -12.83 -50.09
N THR A 680 -2.04 -12.74 -49.95
CA THR A 680 -2.72 -12.30 -48.72
C THR A 680 -3.26 -13.53 -48.00
N ASP A 681 -2.62 -13.96 -46.90
CA ASP A 681 -3.15 -15.03 -46.04
C ASP A 681 -3.77 -14.52 -44.74
N LEU A 682 -3.45 -13.28 -44.36
CA LEU A 682 -3.81 -12.70 -43.07
C LEU A 682 -4.33 -11.28 -43.25
N THR A 683 -5.43 -10.98 -42.57
CA THR A 683 -5.95 -9.62 -42.39
C THR A 683 -6.19 -9.36 -40.91
N VAL A 684 -5.91 -8.13 -40.48
CA VAL A 684 -6.03 -7.71 -39.07
C VAL A 684 -7.50 -7.69 -38.66
N ASP A 685 -8.42 -7.35 -39.55
CA ASP A 685 -9.86 -7.41 -39.26
C ASP A 685 -10.36 -8.82 -38.91
N GLU A 686 -9.88 -9.87 -39.59
CA GLU A 686 -10.21 -11.26 -39.25
C GLU A 686 -9.64 -11.67 -37.89
N LEU A 687 -8.39 -11.28 -37.61
CA LEU A 687 -7.72 -11.52 -36.33
C LEU A 687 -8.41 -10.79 -35.17
N MET A 688 -8.81 -9.54 -35.36
CA MET A 688 -9.54 -8.74 -34.36
C MET A 688 -10.97 -9.24 -34.12
N ARG A 689 -11.63 -9.84 -35.13
CA ARG A 689 -12.95 -10.47 -34.96
C ARG A 689 -12.87 -11.85 -34.31
N LYS A 690 -11.78 -12.60 -34.52
CA LYS A 690 -11.52 -13.90 -33.89
C LYS A 690 -11.06 -13.77 -32.43
N GLY A 691 -10.22 -12.79 -32.14
CA GLY A 691 -9.55 -12.63 -30.85
C GLY A 691 -8.54 -13.76 -30.55
N GLY A 692 -8.08 -13.84 -29.30
CA GLY A 692 -7.11 -14.84 -28.85
C GLY A 692 -5.66 -14.41 -29.06
N VAL A 693 -4.73 -15.37 -29.11
CA VAL A 693 -3.30 -15.11 -29.27
C VAL A 693 -2.84 -15.40 -30.70
N LEU A 694 -2.09 -14.46 -31.25
CA LEU A 694 -1.35 -14.55 -32.50
C LEU A 694 0.14 -14.48 -32.16
N CYS A 695 0.85 -15.60 -32.28
CA CYS A 695 2.31 -15.63 -32.08
C CYS A 695 3.03 -15.69 -33.43
N LEU A 696 3.90 -14.70 -33.69
CA LEU A 696 4.60 -14.55 -34.97
C LEU A 696 5.95 -15.28 -34.90
N SER A 697 6.03 -16.48 -35.47
CA SER A 697 7.29 -17.20 -35.61
C SER A 697 8.00 -16.79 -36.90
N PHE A 698 9.30 -16.48 -36.78
CA PHE A 698 10.19 -16.13 -37.89
C PHE A 698 11.20 -17.26 -38.22
N LYS A 699 10.96 -18.47 -37.71
CA LYS A 699 11.84 -19.62 -37.81
C LYS A 699 11.03 -20.90 -38.08
N ASP A 700 11.54 -21.71 -39.00
CA ASP A 700 11.06 -23.06 -39.33
C ASP A 700 12.23 -24.07 -39.28
N GLU A 701 12.02 -25.26 -39.84
CA GLU A 701 13.04 -26.32 -39.98
C GLU A 701 14.13 -25.98 -41.00
N PHE A 702 13.85 -25.07 -41.94
CA PHE A 702 14.72 -24.69 -43.06
C PHE A 702 15.57 -23.44 -42.77
N GLY A 703 15.25 -22.69 -41.71
CA GLY A 703 16.10 -21.67 -41.12
C GLY A 703 15.32 -20.50 -40.50
N VAL A 704 15.97 -19.34 -40.46
CA VAL A 704 15.38 -18.09 -39.93
C VAL A 704 15.11 -17.14 -41.11
N MET A 705 14.03 -16.37 -41.03
CA MET A 705 13.77 -15.24 -41.93
C MET A 705 14.81 -14.13 -41.71
N SER A 706 15.29 -13.46 -42.76
CA SER A 706 16.26 -12.37 -42.62
C SER A 706 15.68 -11.19 -41.84
N ASP A 707 16.49 -10.53 -41.01
CA ASP A 707 16.09 -9.43 -40.13
C ASP A 707 15.27 -8.34 -40.83
N ASP A 708 15.63 -7.98 -42.07
CA ASP A 708 14.91 -6.97 -42.84
C ASP A 708 13.54 -7.44 -43.33
N LEU A 709 13.36 -8.73 -43.63
CA LEU A 709 12.03 -9.29 -43.90
C LEU A 709 11.20 -9.42 -42.61
N GLN A 710 11.81 -9.76 -41.47
CA GLN A 710 11.13 -9.71 -40.17
C GLN A 710 10.62 -8.28 -39.87
N ARG A 711 11.44 -7.25 -40.16
CA ARG A 711 11.04 -5.84 -40.06
C ARG A 711 9.87 -5.49 -40.98
N VAL A 712 9.86 -5.90 -42.26
CA VAL A 712 8.68 -5.71 -43.14
C VAL A 712 7.43 -6.27 -42.49
N VAL A 713 7.48 -7.53 -42.05
CA VAL A 713 6.33 -8.25 -41.49
C VAL A 713 5.81 -7.55 -40.24
N VAL A 714 6.69 -7.22 -39.29
CA VAL A 714 6.33 -6.53 -38.05
C VAL A 714 5.78 -5.14 -38.35
N TRP A 715 6.50 -4.29 -39.10
CA TRP A 715 6.04 -2.93 -39.39
C TRP A 715 4.72 -2.90 -40.17
N THR A 716 4.54 -3.80 -41.14
CA THR A 716 3.28 -3.96 -41.87
C THR A 716 2.13 -4.28 -40.93
N LEU A 717 2.28 -5.32 -40.10
CA LEU A 717 1.21 -5.77 -39.21
C LEU A 717 0.92 -4.74 -38.12
N LEU A 718 1.95 -4.08 -37.56
CA LEU A 718 1.76 -2.99 -36.61
C LEU A 718 1.01 -1.80 -37.24
N GLN A 719 1.33 -1.44 -38.47
CA GLN A 719 0.69 -0.32 -39.17
C GLN A 719 -0.77 -0.67 -39.51
N GLN A 720 -1.04 -1.90 -39.99
CA GLN A 720 -2.40 -2.40 -40.22
C GLN A 720 -3.23 -2.45 -38.92
N VAL A 721 -2.64 -2.83 -37.78
CA VAL A 721 -3.28 -2.71 -36.45
C VAL A 721 -3.60 -1.26 -36.12
N ARG A 722 -2.69 -0.30 -36.36
CA ARG A 722 -2.96 1.13 -36.15
C ARG A 722 -4.09 1.64 -37.06
N ASP A 723 -4.03 1.37 -38.36
CA ASP A 723 -5.03 1.82 -39.32
C ASP A 723 -6.42 1.23 -39.03
N ARG A 724 -6.47 -0.07 -38.68
CA ARG A 724 -7.72 -0.72 -38.30
C ARG A 724 -8.29 -0.16 -37.00
N LEU A 725 -7.46 0.16 -36.01
CA LEU A 725 -7.91 0.80 -34.77
C LEU A 725 -8.37 2.24 -34.98
N LEU A 726 -7.70 3.02 -35.85
CA LEU A 726 -8.10 4.39 -36.18
C LEU A 726 -9.39 4.45 -37.04
N SER A 727 -9.71 3.39 -37.78
CA SER A 727 -10.99 3.24 -38.50
C SER A 727 -12.16 2.76 -37.61
N LEU A 728 -11.93 2.61 -36.30
CA LEU A 728 -12.92 2.18 -35.31
C LEU A 728 -13.22 3.30 -34.30
N ASN A 729 -14.34 3.16 -33.59
CA ASN A 729 -14.70 4.11 -32.53
C ASN A 729 -13.70 4.07 -31.38
N VAL A 730 -13.51 5.23 -30.74
CA VAL A 730 -12.78 5.41 -29.49
C VAL A 730 -13.40 4.50 -28.41
N GLU A 731 -12.59 3.60 -27.86
CA GLU A 731 -12.91 2.69 -26.76
C GLU A 731 -11.76 2.76 -25.75
N GLU A 732 -12.06 3.01 -24.46
CA GLU A 732 -11.07 2.99 -23.38
C GLU A 732 -10.64 1.57 -22.98
N ASP A 733 -11.43 0.56 -23.36
CA ASP A 733 -11.14 -0.83 -23.05
C ASP A 733 -10.12 -1.44 -24.01
N VAL A 734 -9.18 -2.20 -23.45
CA VAL A 734 -8.12 -2.88 -24.21
C VAL A 734 -8.73 -3.87 -25.21
N ARG A 735 -8.49 -3.63 -26.50
CA ARG A 735 -8.89 -4.45 -27.65
C ARG A 735 -7.74 -5.29 -28.21
N VAL A 736 -6.53 -4.73 -28.18
CA VAL A 736 -5.33 -5.33 -28.76
C VAL A 736 -4.15 -5.13 -27.80
N VAL A 737 -3.45 -6.22 -27.49
CA VAL A 737 -2.21 -6.22 -26.70
C VAL A 737 -1.06 -6.64 -27.62
N VAL A 738 -0.08 -5.77 -27.83
CA VAL A 738 1.05 -6.04 -28.73
C VAL A 738 2.32 -6.21 -27.90
N ALA A 739 2.75 -7.45 -27.70
CA ALA A 739 4.03 -7.77 -27.06
C ALA A 739 5.14 -7.87 -28.11
N ILE A 740 6.24 -7.13 -27.89
CA ILE A 740 7.41 -7.15 -28.78
C ILE A 740 8.64 -7.53 -27.93
N ASP A 741 9.14 -8.75 -28.12
CA ASP A 741 10.41 -9.16 -27.51
C ASP A 741 11.62 -8.74 -28.36
N GLU A 742 12.72 -8.44 -27.68
CA GLU A 742 13.89 -7.72 -28.22
C GLU A 742 13.50 -6.54 -29.13
N ALA A 743 12.60 -5.68 -28.61
CA ALA A 743 11.97 -4.58 -29.35
C ALA A 743 12.98 -3.72 -30.12
N HIS A 744 14.17 -3.51 -29.57
CA HIS A 744 15.30 -2.80 -30.19
C HIS A 744 15.58 -3.18 -31.66
N ARG A 745 15.35 -4.44 -32.05
CA ARG A 745 15.56 -4.94 -33.43
C ARG A 745 14.59 -4.32 -34.45
N PHE A 746 13.39 -3.97 -33.98
CA PHE A 746 12.25 -3.49 -34.77
C PHE A 746 11.97 -1.99 -34.58
N VAL A 747 12.59 -1.33 -33.59
CA VAL A 747 12.25 0.03 -33.16
C VAL A 747 13.44 0.98 -33.11
N SER A 748 14.62 0.55 -33.55
CA SER A 748 15.81 1.42 -33.62
C SER A 748 15.71 2.41 -34.79
N VAL A 749 16.19 3.64 -34.56
CA VAL A 749 16.24 4.70 -35.59
C VAL A 749 17.37 4.39 -36.57
N GLY A 750 17.01 4.09 -37.82
CA GLY A 750 17.99 3.90 -38.89
C GLY A 750 18.60 5.22 -39.35
N LYS A 751 19.86 5.17 -39.76
CA LYS A 751 20.62 6.31 -40.30
C LYS A 751 20.97 6.04 -41.75
N LEU A 752 20.28 6.72 -42.66
CA LEU A 752 20.64 6.73 -44.08
C LEU A 752 21.64 7.87 -44.33
N VAL A 753 22.53 7.69 -45.30
CA VAL A 753 23.40 8.78 -45.80
C VAL A 753 22.98 9.07 -47.23
N GLU A 754 22.32 10.21 -47.44
CA GLU A 754 21.76 10.62 -48.73
C GLU A 754 22.41 11.95 -49.15
N GLY A 755 23.10 11.96 -50.29
CA GLY A 755 23.90 13.12 -50.73
C GLY A 755 25.06 13.51 -49.80
N GLY A 756 25.47 12.64 -48.86
CA GLY A 756 26.45 12.95 -47.81
C GLY A 756 25.84 13.49 -46.51
N VAL A 757 24.52 13.71 -46.47
CA VAL A 757 23.79 14.13 -45.26
C VAL A 757 23.24 12.91 -44.52
N LEU A 758 23.40 12.88 -43.20
CA LEU A 758 22.80 11.85 -42.34
C LEU A 758 21.31 12.13 -42.13
N VAL A 759 20.46 11.32 -42.75
CA VAL A 759 19.00 11.34 -42.59
C VAL A 759 18.62 10.26 -41.57
N ASN A 760 18.09 10.68 -40.42
CA ASN A 760 17.48 9.77 -39.45
C ASN A 760 16.07 9.40 -39.95
N VAL A 761 15.75 8.11 -39.98
CA VAL A 761 14.39 7.62 -40.29
C VAL A 761 13.76 7.08 -39.01
N GLU A 762 12.72 7.76 -38.52
CA GLU A 762 11.97 7.29 -37.35
C GLU A 762 11.13 6.04 -37.70
N PRO A 763 11.19 4.99 -36.87
CA PRO A 763 10.35 3.80 -37.03
C PRO A 763 8.91 4.09 -36.56
N PRO A 764 7.90 3.45 -37.16
CA PRO A 764 6.50 3.84 -36.99
C PRO A 764 5.96 3.76 -35.55
N LEU A 765 6.59 2.98 -34.65
CA LEU A 765 6.13 2.80 -33.27
C LEU A 765 5.96 4.12 -32.49
N SER A 766 6.77 5.15 -32.74
CA SER A 766 6.66 6.45 -32.03
C SER A 766 5.29 7.11 -32.23
N LEU A 767 4.71 6.96 -33.43
CA LEU A 767 3.36 7.41 -33.77
C LEU A 767 2.30 6.50 -33.13
N HIS A 768 2.52 5.19 -33.14
CA HIS A 768 1.52 4.22 -32.67
C HIS A 768 1.23 4.40 -31.17
N LEU A 769 2.27 4.60 -30.35
CA LEU A 769 2.14 4.84 -28.91
C LEU A 769 1.44 6.18 -28.59
N ARG A 770 1.50 7.17 -29.50
CA ARG A 770 0.81 8.46 -29.35
C ARG A 770 -0.67 8.36 -29.72
N ASP A 771 -0.95 7.71 -30.85
CA ASP A 771 -2.28 7.71 -31.49
C ASP A 771 -3.20 6.63 -30.90
N THR A 772 -2.73 5.37 -30.86
CA THR A 772 -3.58 4.19 -30.67
C THR A 772 -4.09 4.00 -29.24
N ARG A 773 -3.50 4.70 -28.25
CA ARG A 773 -3.89 4.62 -26.82
C ARG A 773 -5.36 4.96 -26.54
N LYS A 774 -6.01 5.75 -27.41
CA LYS A 774 -7.45 6.09 -27.31
C LYS A 774 -8.40 5.06 -27.95
N PHE A 775 -7.83 4.02 -28.57
CA PHE A 775 -8.57 3.03 -29.36
C PHE A 775 -8.40 1.62 -28.79
N GLY A 776 -7.97 1.50 -27.53
CA GLY A 776 -7.80 0.22 -26.85
C GLY A 776 -6.52 -0.56 -27.17
N ALA A 777 -5.44 0.10 -27.62
CA ALA A 777 -4.14 -0.54 -27.81
C ALA A 777 -3.28 -0.54 -26.53
N ALA A 778 -2.63 -1.68 -26.24
CA ALA A 778 -1.65 -1.84 -25.17
C ALA A 778 -0.36 -2.45 -25.73
N TYR A 779 0.69 -1.64 -25.95
CA TYR A 779 2.01 -2.13 -26.37
C TYR A 779 2.83 -2.55 -25.14
N ILE A 780 3.39 -3.77 -25.15
CA ILE A 780 4.34 -4.28 -24.16
C ILE A 780 5.71 -4.38 -24.83
N LEU A 781 6.61 -3.48 -24.47
CA LEU A 781 7.93 -3.33 -25.10
C LEU A 781 9.00 -3.94 -24.20
N ILE A 782 9.73 -4.93 -24.71
CA ILE A 782 10.73 -5.68 -23.94
C ILE A 782 12.11 -5.39 -24.53
N THR A 783 13.05 -4.94 -23.71
CA THR A 783 14.42 -4.63 -24.16
C THR A 783 15.41 -4.67 -22.99
N HIS A 784 16.69 -4.47 -23.28
CA HIS A 784 17.74 -4.43 -22.28
C HIS A 784 17.83 -3.07 -21.56
N LYS A 785 17.69 -1.95 -22.28
CA LYS A 785 17.72 -0.58 -21.76
C LYS A 785 16.82 0.39 -22.57
N PRO A 786 16.50 1.59 -22.05
CA PRO A 786 15.79 2.63 -22.80
C PRO A 786 16.58 3.20 -23.98
N GLU A 787 17.92 3.24 -23.89
CA GLU A 787 18.76 3.77 -24.98
C GLU A 787 18.66 2.94 -26.27
N ASP A 788 18.13 1.71 -26.17
CA ASP A 788 17.82 0.83 -27.30
C ASP A 788 16.50 1.24 -28.03
N MET A 789 15.79 2.24 -27.52
CA MET A 789 14.51 2.80 -28.03
C MET A 789 14.71 4.24 -28.56
N PRO A 790 13.83 4.76 -29.46
CA PRO A 790 13.88 6.16 -29.87
C PRO A 790 13.58 7.11 -28.71
N GLN A 791 14.16 8.31 -28.73
CA GLN A 791 13.94 9.33 -27.70
C GLN A 791 12.45 9.67 -27.54
N GLY A 792 12.00 9.91 -26.30
CA GLY A 792 10.59 10.12 -25.96
C GLY A 792 9.69 8.88 -26.05
N THR A 793 10.16 7.73 -26.55
CA THR A 793 9.30 6.53 -26.70
C THR A 793 8.84 5.98 -25.35
N VAL A 794 9.74 5.95 -24.36
CA VAL A 794 9.43 5.40 -23.02
C VAL A 794 8.60 6.38 -22.18
N GLU A 795 8.63 7.68 -22.49
CA GLU A 795 7.74 8.68 -21.86
C GLU A 795 6.26 8.51 -22.28
N LEU A 796 6.00 7.80 -23.39
CA LEU A 796 4.66 7.42 -23.84
C LEU A 796 4.14 6.15 -23.15
N VAL A 797 4.93 5.51 -22.29
CA VAL A 797 4.60 4.25 -21.63
C VAL A 797 3.99 4.51 -20.24
N GLY A 798 2.80 3.99 -19.98
CA GLY A 798 2.07 4.24 -18.72
C GLY A 798 2.55 3.39 -17.53
N THR A 799 3.27 2.29 -17.78
CA THR A 799 3.85 1.42 -16.74
C THR A 799 5.26 0.99 -17.12
N THR A 800 6.26 1.31 -16.30
CA THR A 800 7.65 0.86 -16.52
C THR A 800 8.08 -0.10 -15.43
N ILE A 801 8.74 -1.21 -15.81
CA ILE A 801 9.28 -2.22 -14.90
C ILE A 801 10.76 -2.44 -15.21
N ALA A 802 11.63 -2.31 -14.21
CA ALA A 802 13.04 -2.70 -14.30
C ALA A 802 13.31 -3.91 -13.40
N LEU A 803 13.70 -5.03 -14.00
CA LEU A 803 13.97 -6.28 -13.29
C LEU A 803 15.37 -6.31 -12.64
N SER A 804 15.49 -7.12 -11.59
CA SER A 804 16.69 -7.30 -10.76
C SER A 804 17.83 -7.93 -11.56
N HIS A 805 19.02 -7.37 -11.38
CA HIS A 805 20.25 -7.96 -11.92
C HIS A 805 21.49 -7.50 -11.13
N PRO A 806 22.50 -8.36 -10.87
CA PRO A 806 23.72 -7.99 -10.14
C PRO A 806 24.65 -6.97 -10.83
N ASN A 807 24.27 -6.40 -11.98
CA ASN A 807 25.12 -5.49 -12.74
C ASN A 807 24.96 -4.06 -12.21
N ASN A 808 25.96 -3.55 -11.50
CA ASN A 808 25.94 -2.21 -10.91
C ASN A 808 25.72 -1.08 -11.95
N ALA A 809 26.24 -1.20 -13.18
CA ALA A 809 26.04 -0.18 -14.21
C ALA A 809 24.58 -0.12 -14.72
N TYR A 810 23.89 -1.27 -14.75
CA TYR A 810 22.46 -1.33 -15.02
C TYR A 810 21.64 -0.87 -13.80
N ALA A 811 22.04 -1.24 -12.58
CA ALA A 811 21.34 -0.82 -11.36
C ALA A 811 21.45 0.69 -11.11
N GLU A 812 22.59 1.30 -11.44
CA GLU A 812 22.81 2.75 -11.41
C GLU A 812 21.92 3.47 -12.44
N TRP A 813 21.90 3.00 -13.70
CA TRP A 813 20.98 3.48 -14.73
C TRP A 813 19.51 3.39 -14.25
N ALA A 814 19.10 2.22 -13.75
CA ALA A 814 17.72 1.98 -13.30
C ALA A 814 17.36 2.83 -12.08
N ALA A 815 18.32 3.09 -11.18
CA ALA A 815 18.14 3.97 -10.04
C ALA A 815 17.90 5.42 -10.47
N GLN A 816 18.67 5.91 -11.44
CA GLN A 816 18.50 7.25 -12.00
C GLN A 816 17.18 7.37 -12.77
N TYR A 817 16.82 6.37 -13.60
CA TYR A 817 15.62 6.40 -14.43
C TYR A 817 14.31 6.28 -13.62
N LEU A 818 14.26 5.42 -12.60
CA LEU A 818 13.07 5.23 -11.75
C LEU A 818 13.05 6.15 -10.52
N GLY A 819 14.12 6.91 -10.26
CA GLY A 819 14.28 7.68 -9.02
C GLY A 819 14.31 6.79 -7.77
N LEU A 820 15.06 5.69 -7.82
CA LEU A 820 15.29 4.79 -6.68
C LEU A 820 16.24 5.44 -5.66
N THR A 821 16.02 5.17 -4.38
CA THR A 821 17.01 5.51 -3.33
C THR A 821 18.12 4.45 -3.23
N GLU A 822 19.25 4.75 -2.58
CA GLU A 822 20.39 3.83 -2.51
C GLU A 822 20.08 2.52 -1.75
N SER A 823 19.05 2.48 -0.89
CA SER A 823 18.52 1.23 -0.33
C SER A 823 17.77 0.42 -1.40
N GLN A 824 16.91 1.07 -2.19
CA GLN A 824 16.17 0.47 -3.30
C GLN A 824 17.10 -0.02 -4.43
N LYS A 825 18.18 0.71 -4.76
CA LYS A 825 19.22 0.27 -5.71
C LYS A 825 19.91 -1.02 -5.25
N ARG A 826 20.32 -1.09 -3.98
CA ARG A 826 20.88 -2.32 -3.39
C ARG A 826 19.89 -3.47 -3.37
N ALA A 827 18.59 -3.21 -3.17
CA ALA A 827 17.54 -4.22 -3.32
C ALA A 827 17.41 -4.69 -4.78
N LEU A 828 17.43 -3.80 -5.78
CA LEU A 828 17.40 -4.15 -7.20
C LEU A 828 18.58 -5.05 -7.60
N MET A 829 19.76 -4.88 -6.99
CA MET A 829 20.93 -5.75 -7.25
C MET A 829 20.84 -7.13 -6.58
N SER A 830 20.06 -7.29 -5.51
CA SER A 830 20.09 -8.48 -4.63
C SER A 830 18.78 -9.28 -4.57
N ALA A 831 17.67 -8.76 -5.10
CA ALA A 831 16.35 -9.37 -4.97
C ALA A 831 16.14 -10.65 -5.81
N GLY A 832 16.98 -10.90 -6.82
CA GLY A 832 16.99 -12.12 -7.62
C GLY A 832 16.02 -12.13 -8.81
N ILE A 833 16.12 -13.17 -9.64
CA ILE A 833 15.36 -13.33 -10.89
C ILE A 833 13.85 -13.19 -10.63
N GLY A 834 13.17 -12.43 -11.49
CA GLY A 834 11.73 -12.16 -11.38
C GLY A 834 11.34 -11.15 -10.28
N ALA A 835 12.30 -10.56 -9.57
CA ALA A 835 12.08 -9.35 -8.78
C ALA A 835 12.50 -8.08 -9.55
N GLY A 836 12.10 -6.90 -9.08
CA GLY A 836 12.38 -5.62 -9.73
C GLY A 836 11.66 -4.44 -9.06
N PHE A 837 11.64 -3.31 -9.74
CA PHE A 837 10.82 -2.15 -9.39
C PHE A 837 9.88 -1.77 -10.54
N LEU A 838 8.69 -1.31 -10.20
CA LEU A 838 7.62 -0.83 -11.09
C LEU A 838 7.31 0.64 -10.78
N ILE A 839 7.10 1.46 -11.80
CA ILE A 839 6.51 2.81 -11.70
C ILE A 839 5.33 2.96 -12.66
N THR A 840 4.48 3.95 -12.41
CA THR A 840 3.38 4.33 -13.31
C THR A 840 3.44 5.81 -13.68
N THR A 841 2.70 6.23 -14.71
CA THR A 841 2.60 7.65 -15.09
C THR A 841 1.71 8.49 -14.17
N GLU A 842 0.79 7.87 -13.43
CA GLU A 842 -0.02 8.59 -12.42
C GLU A 842 0.74 8.72 -11.11
N ASP A 843 1.50 7.68 -10.74
CA ASP A 843 2.30 7.65 -9.52
C ASP A 843 3.71 7.09 -9.83
N PRO A 844 4.73 7.96 -9.90
CA PRO A 844 6.11 7.58 -10.18
C PRO A 844 6.88 7.12 -8.93
N ARG A 845 6.21 6.82 -7.80
CA ARG A 845 6.87 6.20 -6.64
C ARG A 845 7.27 4.74 -6.96
N PRO A 846 8.54 4.33 -6.73
CA PRO A 846 8.97 2.96 -7.02
C PRO A 846 8.31 1.89 -6.15
N LEU A 847 7.45 1.08 -6.76
CA LEU A 847 6.90 -0.14 -6.16
C LEU A 847 7.86 -1.30 -6.37
N PHE A 848 8.43 -1.84 -5.30
CA PHE A 848 9.15 -3.12 -5.39
C PHE A 848 8.17 -4.23 -5.76
N ILE A 849 8.52 -5.04 -6.76
CA ILE A 849 7.74 -6.19 -7.22
C ILE A 849 8.60 -7.46 -7.26
N ARG A 850 8.06 -8.57 -6.74
CA ARG A 850 8.46 -9.93 -7.06
C ARG A 850 7.30 -10.62 -7.79
N VAL A 851 7.52 -10.87 -9.07
CA VAL A 851 6.60 -11.57 -9.96
C VAL A 851 6.44 -13.00 -9.46
N VAL A 852 5.19 -13.47 -9.36
CA VAL A 852 4.91 -14.90 -9.17
C VAL A 852 4.57 -15.45 -10.54
N PRO A 853 5.46 -16.21 -11.19
CA PRO A 853 5.21 -16.68 -12.56
C PRO A 853 4.12 -17.74 -12.59
N GLU A 854 3.36 -17.82 -13.68
CA GLU A 854 2.51 -18.99 -13.92
C GLU A 854 3.34 -20.24 -14.21
N LYS A 855 2.83 -21.42 -13.85
CA LYS A 855 3.47 -22.70 -14.20
C LYS A 855 3.64 -22.84 -15.72
N ALA A 856 2.63 -22.39 -16.46
CA ALA A 856 2.63 -22.28 -17.92
C ALA A 856 3.80 -21.43 -18.46
N ALA A 857 4.10 -20.30 -17.80
CA ALA A 857 5.12 -19.35 -18.21
C ALA A 857 6.58 -19.84 -18.04
N LEU A 858 6.81 -20.95 -17.34
CA LEU A 858 8.14 -21.49 -17.07
C LEU A 858 8.64 -22.40 -18.21
N VAL A 859 9.62 -21.90 -18.97
CA VAL A 859 10.31 -22.66 -20.05
C VAL A 859 11.02 -23.91 -19.51
N ARG A 860 11.52 -23.84 -18.27
CA ARG A 860 11.89 -25.00 -17.45
C ARG A 860 11.42 -24.77 -16.02
N ASP A 861 10.92 -25.82 -15.37
CA ASP A 861 10.70 -25.81 -13.92
C ASP A 861 12.04 -26.10 -13.24
N ALA A 862 12.80 -25.05 -12.97
CA ALA A 862 14.11 -25.13 -12.32
C ALA A 862 14.05 -25.69 -10.89
N VAL A 863 12.87 -25.82 -10.26
CA VAL A 863 12.72 -26.47 -8.96
C VAL A 863 12.56 -27.98 -9.16
N ALA A 864 11.67 -28.41 -10.06
CA ALA A 864 11.51 -29.83 -10.41
C ALA A 864 12.78 -30.43 -11.05
N ASP A 865 13.46 -29.68 -11.93
CA ASP A 865 14.73 -30.12 -12.54
C ASP A 865 15.85 -30.20 -11.51
N ARG A 866 15.91 -29.28 -10.52
CA ARG A 866 16.90 -29.32 -9.43
C ARG A 866 16.62 -30.40 -8.39
N LEU A 867 15.35 -30.70 -8.10
CA LEU A 867 14.97 -31.84 -7.25
C LEU A 867 15.38 -33.17 -7.91
N ARG A 868 15.09 -33.33 -9.22
CA ARG A 868 15.56 -34.48 -10.01
C ARG A 868 17.09 -34.61 -10.01
N ALA A 869 17.81 -33.51 -10.22
CA ALA A 869 19.28 -33.50 -10.16
C ALA A 869 19.86 -33.82 -8.76
N LEU A 870 19.08 -33.65 -7.69
CA LEU A 870 19.42 -34.04 -6.31
C LEU A 870 18.95 -35.46 -5.95
N GLY A 871 18.44 -36.24 -6.91
CA GLY A 871 17.90 -37.59 -6.67
C GLY A 871 16.61 -37.62 -5.86
N MET A 872 15.97 -36.46 -5.64
CA MET A 872 14.75 -36.33 -4.85
C MET A 872 13.52 -36.37 -5.76
N ALA A 873 12.66 -37.37 -5.56
CA ALA A 873 11.33 -37.35 -6.15
C ALA A 873 10.59 -36.07 -5.70
N PRO A 874 9.96 -35.31 -6.63
CA PRO A 874 9.09 -34.21 -6.24
C PRO A 874 7.98 -34.75 -5.33
N ALA A 875 7.97 -34.34 -4.07
CA ALA A 875 6.94 -34.78 -3.14
C ALA A 875 5.57 -34.36 -3.69
N GLU A 876 4.68 -35.33 -3.90
CA GLU A 876 3.28 -35.07 -4.24
C GLU A 876 2.62 -34.32 -3.09
N ARG A 877 2.68 -32.99 -3.18
CA ARG A 877 1.72 -32.14 -2.49
C ARG A 877 0.38 -32.42 -3.13
N LYS A 878 -0.35 -33.40 -2.58
CA LYS A 878 -1.80 -33.51 -2.72
C LYS A 878 -2.35 -32.09 -2.64
N ALA A 879 -3.09 -31.68 -3.67
CA ALA A 879 -3.63 -30.34 -3.72
C ALA A 879 -4.40 -30.10 -2.42
N GLN A 880 -4.03 -29.07 -1.65
CA GLN A 880 -4.88 -28.63 -0.55
C GLN A 880 -6.22 -28.27 -1.17
N GLU A 881 -7.27 -28.93 -0.70
CA GLU A 881 -8.51 -29.08 -1.46
C GLU A 881 -9.05 -27.71 -1.88
N SER A 882 -9.18 -27.52 -3.19
CA SER A 882 -9.97 -26.44 -3.75
C SER A 882 -11.38 -26.60 -3.20
N VAL A 883 -11.79 -25.68 -2.32
CA VAL A 883 -13.13 -25.66 -1.73
C VAL A 883 -14.14 -25.75 -2.88
N PRO A 884 -14.99 -26.79 -2.93
CA PRO A 884 -15.78 -27.08 -4.11
C PRO A 884 -16.78 -25.96 -4.37
N GLU A 885 -16.66 -25.32 -5.54
CA GLU A 885 -17.66 -24.38 -6.02
C GLU A 885 -18.95 -25.15 -6.28
N ARG A 886 -20.06 -24.71 -5.66
CA ARG A 886 -21.38 -25.29 -5.92
C ARG A 886 -21.94 -24.75 -7.23
N GLU A 887 -22.31 -25.65 -8.11
CA GLU A 887 -23.06 -25.33 -9.32
C GLU A 887 -24.37 -24.61 -8.98
N VAL A 888 -24.67 -23.54 -9.70
CA VAL A 888 -26.00 -22.91 -9.73
C VAL A 888 -26.47 -22.90 -11.19
N GLY A 889 -27.36 -23.83 -11.52
CA GLY A 889 -27.86 -24.01 -12.88
C GLY A 889 -28.75 -22.85 -13.35
N GLN A 890 -28.62 -22.46 -14.61
CA GLN A 890 -29.49 -21.46 -15.23
C GLN A 890 -30.87 -22.05 -15.60
N ALA A 891 -31.94 -21.36 -15.22
CA ALA A 891 -33.26 -21.50 -15.83
C ALA A 891 -33.69 -20.16 -16.42
N LYS A 892 -34.38 -20.19 -17.57
CA LYS A 892 -34.79 -18.99 -18.32
C LYS A 892 -36.21 -18.58 -17.95
N GLU A 893 -36.41 -17.29 -17.71
CA GLU A 893 -37.72 -16.65 -17.85
C GLU A 893 -37.62 -15.42 -18.76
N ARG A 894 -38.74 -14.93 -19.29
CA ARG A 894 -38.80 -13.92 -20.38
C ARG A 894 -39.77 -12.79 -20.05
N VAL A 895 -39.67 -11.69 -20.82
CA VAL A 895 -40.67 -10.60 -20.99
C VAL A 895 -40.74 -9.62 -19.79
N PRO A 896 -41.04 -8.31 -19.97
CA PRO A 896 -41.25 -7.51 -21.19
C PRO A 896 -40.20 -6.41 -21.45
N ALA A 897 -40.18 -5.88 -22.67
CA ALA A 897 -39.54 -4.59 -22.96
C ALA A 897 -40.41 -3.40 -22.49
N ARG A 898 -39.78 -2.30 -22.07
CA ARG A 898 -40.43 -0.98 -21.89
C ARG A 898 -39.65 0.11 -22.62
N LYS A 899 -40.37 1.13 -23.10
CA LYS A 899 -39.86 2.19 -23.98
C LYS A 899 -38.99 3.21 -23.21
N PRO A 900 -38.05 3.88 -23.89
CA PRO A 900 -37.37 5.06 -23.33
C PRO A 900 -38.37 6.21 -23.15
N VAL A 901 -38.09 7.07 -22.17
CA VAL A 901 -38.80 8.35 -21.95
C VAL A 901 -37.78 9.48 -22.15
N VAL A 902 -38.20 10.54 -22.84
CA VAL A 902 -37.38 11.73 -23.13
C VAL A 902 -37.89 12.90 -22.29
N VAL A 903 -36.95 13.59 -21.63
CA VAL A 903 -37.07 14.96 -21.11
C VAL A 903 -35.66 15.56 -21.30
N GLU A 904 -35.40 16.22 -22.42
CA GLU A 904 -35.58 17.67 -22.65
C GLU A 904 -34.65 18.56 -21.81
N THR A 905 -33.84 19.34 -22.54
CA THR A 905 -32.91 20.36 -22.04
C THR A 905 -33.48 21.74 -22.31
N ASP A 906 -33.28 22.71 -21.42
CA ASP A 906 -33.65 24.12 -21.68
C ASP A 906 -32.48 25.10 -21.42
N ARG A 907 -32.54 26.29 -22.04
CA ARG A 907 -31.48 27.30 -22.12
C ARG A 907 -32.03 28.74 -22.16
N ARG A 908 -31.52 29.62 -21.29
CA ARG A 908 -31.16 31.05 -21.47
C ARG A 908 -30.31 31.48 -20.25
N VAL A 909 -29.22 32.26 -20.29
CA VAL A 909 -28.72 33.38 -21.14
C VAL A 909 -29.25 34.77 -20.72
N ILE A 910 -28.42 35.52 -19.98
CA ILE A 910 -28.28 37.00 -19.87
C ILE A 910 -26.79 37.21 -19.43
N GLU A 911 -25.85 37.58 -20.32
CA GLU A 911 -25.35 38.94 -20.68
C GLU A 911 -24.36 39.60 -19.69
N ALA A 912 -23.53 40.51 -20.23
CA ALA A 912 -22.46 41.24 -19.53
C ALA A 912 -22.12 42.57 -20.25
N PRO A 913 -21.56 43.58 -19.56
CA PRO A 913 -20.85 44.70 -20.19
C PRO A 913 -19.38 44.85 -19.69
N ALA A 914 -18.62 45.77 -20.29
CA ALA A 914 -17.20 46.00 -20.03
C ALA A 914 -16.83 47.50 -20.04
N GLY A 915 -15.65 47.88 -19.51
CA GLY A 915 -14.99 49.13 -19.92
C GLY A 915 -14.07 49.85 -18.91
N ALA A 916 -12.92 50.28 -19.43
CA ALA A 916 -12.10 51.45 -19.04
C ALA A 916 -11.16 51.41 -17.80
N ALA A 917 -10.10 52.22 -17.92
CA ALA A 917 -9.02 52.59 -16.99
C ALA A 917 -8.82 54.15 -17.16
N PRO A 918 -7.71 54.85 -16.80
CA PRO A 918 -6.44 54.46 -16.16
C PRO A 918 -5.88 55.45 -15.08
N ALA A 919 -4.62 55.27 -14.64
CA ALA A 919 -3.55 56.30 -14.53
C ALA A 919 -2.69 56.37 -13.22
N GLN A 920 -1.37 56.21 -13.40
CA GLN A 920 -0.23 56.92 -12.77
C GLN A 920 0.16 56.71 -11.27
N GLY A 921 1.48 56.59 -11.04
CA GLY A 921 2.24 56.87 -9.79
C GLY A 921 3.30 57.97 -10.09
N PRO A 922 4.54 58.02 -9.52
CA PRO A 922 5.24 57.25 -8.45
C PRO A 922 5.82 58.27 -7.38
N PRO A 923 7.08 58.28 -6.84
CA PRO A 923 8.16 57.29 -6.58
C PRO A 923 8.88 57.36 -5.19
N ALA A 924 9.95 56.55 -5.02
CA ALA A 924 11.22 56.81 -4.28
C ALA A 924 11.42 56.46 -2.77
N ALA A 925 12.70 56.40 -2.37
CA ALA A 925 13.30 55.95 -1.08
C ALA A 925 14.29 57.04 -0.53
N PRO A 926 15.41 56.86 0.26
CA PRO A 926 16.10 55.66 0.82
C PRO A 926 16.82 55.75 2.23
N ARG A 927 17.37 54.61 2.73
CA ARG A 927 18.55 54.44 3.66
C ARG A 927 18.45 55.05 5.10
N THR A 928 19.33 54.81 6.11
CA THR A 928 20.72 54.26 6.30
C THR A 928 20.82 53.57 7.71
N VAL A 929 21.44 52.39 7.96
CA VAL A 929 22.89 52.00 8.14
C VAL A 929 23.39 52.03 9.62
N ILE A 930 24.50 51.32 9.92
CA ILE A 930 25.21 51.05 11.21
C ILE A 930 24.93 49.64 11.81
N GLU A 931 25.91 48.90 12.38
CA GLU A 931 27.14 48.23 11.86
C GLU A 931 27.78 47.38 13.02
N GLU A 932 28.70 46.41 12.87
CA GLU A 932 29.19 45.70 11.67
C GLU A 932 29.01 44.15 11.77
N ASP A 933 29.82 43.27 12.39
CA ASP A 933 31.11 43.30 13.14
C ASP A 933 31.90 41.98 12.90
N VAL A 934 33.22 41.91 13.15
CA VAL A 934 34.11 40.90 12.48
C VAL A 934 35.39 40.44 13.22
N HIS A 935 35.63 39.11 13.28
CA HIS A 935 36.97 38.52 13.43
C HIS A 935 37.18 37.30 12.49
N THR A 936 38.34 37.21 11.83
CA THR A 936 38.69 36.23 10.77
C THR A 936 40.20 35.85 10.80
N PRO A 937 40.60 34.73 10.16
CA PRO A 937 41.41 34.83 8.92
C PRO A 937 41.10 33.71 7.86
N VAL A 938 40.90 33.98 6.56
CA VAL A 938 41.92 34.27 5.50
C VAL A 938 42.90 33.09 5.26
N LEU A 939 43.11 32.49 4.07
CA LEU A 939 42.61 32.72 2.69
C LEU A 939 42.82 31.48 1.77
N SER A 940 41.95 31.28 0.77
CA SER A 940 42.36 31.15 -0.66
C SER A 940 41.13 31.35 -1.57
N SER A 941 41.28 31.92 -2.77
CA SER A 941 40.15 32.36 -3.62
C SER A 941 40.20 31.83 -5.07
N PRO A 942 39.05 31.52 -5.69
CA PRO A 942 38.97 30.95 -7.04
C PRO A 942 39.21 31.98 -8.15
N ARG A 943 39.40 31.49 -9.39
CA ARG A 943 39.56 32.30 -10.62
C ARG A 943 38.53 31.92 -11.69
N CYS A 944 38.26 32.85 -12.61
CA CYS A 944 37.35 32.66 -13.74
C CYS A 944 37.98 31.78 -14.82
N PHE A 945 37.27 30.73 -15.23
CA PHE A 945 37.68 29.82 -16.31
C PHE A 945 37.77 30.51 -17.70
N ALA A 946 36.92 31.51 -17.95
CA ALA A 946 36.83 32.16 -19.28
C ALA A 946 37.87 33.27 -19.52
N CYS A 947 38.40 33.91 -18.48
CA CYS A 947 39.35 35.04 -18.62
C CYS A 947 40.49 35.10 -17.58
N GLY A 948 40.62 34.11 -16.68
CA GLY A 948 41.71 34.03 -15.70
C GLY A 948 41.64 35.01 -14.51
N ALA A 949 40.67 35.94 -14.50
CA ALA A 949 40.47 36.92 -13.45
C ALA A 949 40.20 36.28 -12.07
N ALA A 950 40.74 36.87 -11.00
CA ALA A 950 40.43 36.45 -9.63
C ALA A 950 38.96 36.77 -9.30
N LEU A 951 38.24 35.80 -8.76
CA LEU A 951 36.83 35.95 -8.42
C LEU A 951 36.65 36.37 -6.97
N VAL A 952 35.70 37.28 -6.73
CA VAL A 952 35.18 37.54 -5.39
C VAL A 952 34.53 36.25 -4.87
N PRO A 953 34.79 35.81 -3.62
CA PRO A 953 34.14 34.62 -3.07
C PRO A 953 32.60 34.69 -3.18
N GLY A 954 31.99 33.63 -3.70
CA GLY A 954 30.53 33.57 -3.93
C GLY A 954 30.03 34.25 -5.23
N ALA A 955 30.90 34.84 -6.05
CA ALA A 955 30.50 35.40 -7.35
C ALA A 955 29.93 34.32 -8.28
N ARG A 956 28.69 34.51 -8.75
CA ARG A 956 28.02 33.59 -9.71
C ARG A 956 28.42 33.83 -11.17
N PHE A 957 28.90 35.04 -11.47
CA PHE A 957 29.39 35.49 -12.77
C PHE A 957 30.72 36.23 -12.59
N CYS A 958 31.57 36.22 -13.60
CA CYS A 958 32.80 37.01 -13.59
C CYS A 958 32.48 38.51 -13.70
N HIS A 959 32.98 39.32 -12.77
CA HIS A 959 32.78 40.77 -12.78
C HIS A 959 33.55 41.50 -13.91
N ILE A 960 34.41 40.82 -14.66
CA ILE A 960 35.14 41.37 -15.81
C ILE A 960 34.49 40.97 -17.15
N CYS A 961 34.20 39.68 -17.35
CA CYS A 961 33.72 39.15 -18.63
C CYS A 961 32.26 38.66 -18.63
N ALA A 962 31.51 38.86 -17.55
CA ALA A 962 30.12 38.41 -17.33
C ALA A 962 29.85 36.90 -17.46
N SER A 963 30.84 36.08 -17.81
CA SER A 963 30.67 34.63 -17.97
C SER A 963 30.25 33.97 -16.65
N PRO A 964 29.31 33.01 -16.65
CA PRO A 964 28.94 32.27 -15.45
C PRO A 964 30.13 31.47 -14.93
N VAL A 965 30.25 31.36 -13.60
CA VAL A 965 31.36 30.65 -12.94
C VAL A 965 31.22 29.13 -13.06
N TYR A 966 30.04 28.63 -13.45
CA TYR A 966 29.79 27.23 -13.80
C TYR A 966 29.05 27.09 -15.14
N PRO A 967 29.69 26.47 -16.14
CA PRO A 967 29.01 25.84 -17.27
C PRO A 967 29.09 24.30 -17.21
N GLY A 968 28.06 23.63 -17.71
CA GLY A 968 28.21 22.37 -18.44
C GLY A 968 27.73 22.57 -19.89
N PRO A 969 27.73 21.53 -20.76
CA PRO A 969 28.13 20.14 -20.55
C PRO A 969 29.21 19.65 -21.55
N HIS A 970 29.34 18.32 -21.72
CA HIS A 970 30.16 17.56 -22.69
C HIS A 970 31.65 17.24 -22.37
N HIS A 971 31.93 15.94 -22.17
CA HIS A 971 32.82 15.04 -22.95
C HIS A 971 34.13 15.56 -23.63
N PRO A 972 35.14 14.68 -23.92
CA PRO A 972 35.46 13.33 -23.40
C PRO A 972 36.99 12.99 -23.29
N VAL A 973 37.35 11.69 -23.20
CA VAL A 973 38.58 11.00 -23.72
C VAL A 973 39.86 10.81 -22.84
N ALA A 974 40.35 9.55 -22.89
CA ALA A 974 41.73 9.02 -22.76
C ALA A 974 42.45 8.70 -21.41
N ARG A 975 42.57 7.38 -21.15
CA ARG A 975 43.81 6.57 -20.99
C ARG A 975 44.93 6.97 -19.99
N MET A 976 45.16 6.10 -18.99
CA MET A 976 46.43 5.39 -18.60
C MET A 976 46.33 4.93 -17.13
N SER A 977 46.95 3.85 -16.63
CA SER A 977 47.47 2.61 -17.25
C SER A 977 47.67 1.50 -16.17
N SER A 978 47.74 0.24 -16.63
CA SER A 978 48.15 -1.02 -15.95
C SER A 978 49.27 -0.94 -14.89
N PRO A 979 49.40 -1.88 -13.90
CA PRO A 979 49.30 -3.35 -14.11
C PRO A 979 48.64 -4.23 -13.01
N ARG A 980 48.56 -5.54 -13.28
CA ARG A 980 47.97 -6.63 -12.47
C ARG A 980 49.01 -7.37 -11.60
N PRO A 981 48.58 -8.03 -10.51
CA PRO A 981 48.54 -9.52 -10.43
C PRO A 981 47.13 -10.08 -10.06
N ARG A 982 46.81 -11.39 -10.09
CA ARG A 982 47.42 -12.54 -10.80
C ARG A 982 46.37 -13.58 -11.33
N LEU A 983 45.97 -14.59 -10.53
CA LEU A 983 45.31 -15.85 -10.97
C LEU A 983 44.57 -16.60 -9.82
N VAL A 984 43.49 -17.34 -10.13
CA VAL A 984 43.23 -18.78 -9.87
C VAL A 984 41.82 -19.17 -10.41
N SER A 985 41.59 -20.47 -10.68
CA SER A 985 40.45 -21.11 -11.40
C SER A 985 39.24 -21.51 -10.48
N VAL A 986 38.11 -22.13 -10.85
CA VAL A 986 37.77 -23.32 -11.71
C VAL A 986 36.25 -23.34 -12.14
N GLN A 987 35.96 -24.03 -13.27
CA GLN A 987 34.74 -24.74 -13.82
C GLN A 987 33.38 -24.83 -13.02
N GLU A 988 32.16 -25.15 -13.54
CA GLU A 988 31.58 -25.42 -14.89
C GLU A 988 30.01 -25.45 -14.94
N GLN A 989 29.44 -25.42 -16.18
CA GLN A 989 28.29 -26.14 -16.83
C GLN A 989 27.15 -26.89 -16.02
N VAL A 990 25.93 -27.28 -16.50
CA VAL A 990 25.09 -27.09 -17.74
C VAL A 990 23.57 -27.44 -17.49
N LYS A 991 22.75 -27.46 -18.57
CA LYS A 991 21.33 -27.87 -18.83
C LYS A 991 21.03 -29.37 -18.41
N GLU A 992 19.86 -30.04 -18.57
CA GLU A 992 18.56 -29.82 -19.28
C GLU A 992 17.41 -30.80 -18.81
N GLN A 993 16.14 -30.33 -18.82
CA GLN A 993 14.82 -30.97 -19.15
C GLN A 993 14.47 -32.50 -19.05
N ARG A 994 13.29 -32.78 -18.40
CA ARG A 994 12.07 -33.57 -18.84
C ARG A 994 12.20 -35.06 -19.33
N PRO A 995 11.14 -35.85 -19.72
CA PRO A 995 9.68 -35.61 -19.98
C PRO A 995 8.63 -36.67 -19.50
N ALA A 996 7.35 -36.55 -19.97
CA ALA A 996 6.32 -37.58 -20.32
C ALA A 996 5.63 -38.49 -19.23
N ALA A 997 4.39 -39.03 -19.39
CA ALA A 997 3.19 -38.73 -20.24
C ALA A 997 1.89 -39.53 -19.80
N ASP A 998 0.77 -39.33 -20.54
CA ASP A 998 -0.46 -40.17 -20.77
C ASP A 998 -1.73 -40.15 -19.84
N VAL A 999 -2.93 -40.20 -20.49
CA VAL A 999 -4.35 -39.94 -20.06
C VAL A 999 -5.30 -40.24 -21.29
N PRO A 1000 -6.68 -40.35 -21.32
CA PRO A 1000 -7.81 -40.35 -20.34
C PRO A 1000 -8.78 -41.60 -20.41
N ARG A 1001 -9.95 -41.61 -19.70
CA ARG A 1001 -11.28 -42.09 -20.24
C ARG A 1001 -12.55 -41.70 -19.42
N GLU A 1002 -13.73 -42.18 -19.84
CA GLU A 1002 -15.10 -41.62 -19.67
C GLU A 1002 -16.05 -42.40 -18.72
N GLU A 1003 -17.17 -41.80 -18.24
CA GLU A 1003 -18.59 -42.30 -18.38
C GLU A 1003 -19.68 -41.51 -17.57
N LYS A 1004 -20.96 -41.93 -17.68
CA LYS A 1004 -22.25 -41.36 -17.18
C LYS A 1004 -23.29 -42.51 -17.04
N PRO A 1005 -24.54 -42.35 -16.53
CA PRO A 1005 -25.18 -41.35 -15.64
C PRO A 1005 -25.95 -42.01 -14.45
N GLY A 1006 -26.75 -41.25 -13.68
CA GLY A 1006 -27.75 -41.80 -12.73
C GLY A 1006 -28.78 -40.77 -12.24
N ARG A 1007 -30.05 -41.17 -12.04
CA ARG A 1007 -31.18 -40.28 -11.67
C ARG A 1007 -32.30 -41.07 -10.95
N ILE A 1008 -32.69 -40.66 -9.74
CA ILE A 1008 -33.86 -41.16 -8.98
C ILE A 1008 -34.58 -39.95 -8.32
N GLU A 1009 -35.84 -40.11 -7.92
CA GLU A 1009 -36.85 -39.05 -7.86
C GLU A 1009 -37.24 -38.55 -6.44
N VAL A 1010 -38.24 -37.67 -6.40
CA VAL A 1010 -38.71 -36.86 -5.25
C VAL A 1010 -39.68 -37.63 -4.33
N PRO A 1011 -39.96 -37.12 -3.12
CA PRO A 1011 -41.31 -36.56 -2.91
C PRO A 1011 -41.30 -35.17 -2.24
N ALA A 1012 -42.39 -34.43 -2.43
CA ALA A 1012 -42.49 -33.00 -2.09
C ALA A 1012 -43.17 -32.72 -0.73
N PHE A 1013 -42.94 -31.52 -0.20
CA PHE A 1013 -43.84 -30.82 0.72
C PHE A 1013 -43.89 -29.33 0.36
N GLN A 1014 -45.03 -28.66 0.57
CA GLN A 1014 -45.33 -27.31 0.07
C GLN A 1014 -45.73 -26.33 1.19
N ALA A 1015 -45.63 -25.02 0.88
CA ALA A 1015 -46.20 -23.85 1.60
C ALA A 1015 -45.66 -23.58 3.03
N ASN A 1016 -44.95 -22.48 3.32
CA ASN A 1016 -45.33 -21.06 3.13
C ASN A 1016 -44.11 -20.11 3.05
N GLY A 1017 -44.28 -18.87 2.58
CA GLY A 1017 -43.19 -17.88 2.35
C GLY A 1017 -43.61 -16.39 2.46
N GLY A 1018 -42.87 -15.45 1.83
CA GLY A 1018 -43.15 -14.00 1.80
C GLY A 1018 -41.91 -13.10 1.54
N THR A 1019 -41.49 -12.17 2.43
CA THR A 1019 -40.43 -11.15 2.19
C THR A 1019 -39.36 -10.95 3.30
N ARG A 1020 -38.13 -11.53 3.21
CA ARG A 1020 -37.02 -11.24 4.17
C ARG A 1020 -35.58 -11.50 3.62
N ILE A 1021 -34.95 -10.43 3.13
CA ILE A 1021 -33.72 -10.36 2.30
C ILE A 1021 -32.40 -10.26 3.11
N SER A 1022 -31.26 -10.77 2.58
CA SER A 1022 -29.94 -10.78 3.26
C SER A 1022 -28.75 -10.38 2.34
N TYR A 1023 -28.26 -9.14 2.45
CA TYR A 1023 -26.97 -8.68 1.89
C TYR A 1023 -25.70 -9.14 2.69
N ARG A 1024 -24.54 -8.49 2.44
CA ARG A 1024 -23.19 -8.75 2.99
C ARG A 1024 -22.33 -7.46 3.02
N CYS A 1025 -21.53 -7.16 1.98
CA CYS A 1025 -20.37 -6.26 2.02
C CYS A 1025 -19.84 -5.92 0.49
N ALA A 1026 -19.03 -4.89 0.12
CA ALA A 1026 -18.07 -4.70 -1.09
C ALA A 1026 -16.54 -5.26 -1.32
N SER A 1027 -15.24 -5.16 -0.78
CA SER A 1027 -14.17 -4.66 0.28
C SER A 1027 -14.17 -4.53 1.94
N CYS A 1028 -15.15 -4.08 2.94
CA CYS A 1028 -16.90 -2.76 3.06
C CYS A 1028 -18.39 -2.37 2.44
N ASN A 1029 -19.19 -1.71 3.28
CA ASN A 1029 -20.67 -1.57 3.25
C ASN A 1029 -21.36 -2.76 3.94
N TYR A 1030 -21.05 -2.92 5.23
CA TYR A 1030 -21.66 -3.89 6.13
C TYR A 1030 -23.09 -3.48 6.53
N THR A 1031 -24.08 -4.24 6.07
CA THR A 1031 -25.39 -4.49 6.72
C THR A 1031 -25.42 -6.00 7.02
N SER A 1032 -26.06 -6.60 8.04
CA SER A 1032 -27.22 -6.33 8.91
C SER A 1032 -28.60 -6.50 8.22
N PRO A 1033 -29.30 -7.68 8.27
CA PRO A 1033 -29.21 -8.81 9.23
C PRO A 1033 -28.89 -10.19 8.57
N GLU A 1034 -27.61 -10.54 8.51
CA GLU A 1034 -26.98 -10.89 7.22
C GLU A 1034 -25.67 -11.67 7.38
N SER A 1035 -25.06 -12.14 6.27
CA SER A 1035 -23.92 -13.07 6.35
C SER A 1035 -22.55 -12.39 6.43
N PHE A 1036 -21.77 -12.88 7.39
CA PHE A 1036 -20.44 -12.45 7.81
C PHE A 1036 -19.56 -13.72 7.95
N ASP A 1037 -18.25 -13.72 8.21
CA ASP A 1037 -17.35 -12.66 8.66
C ASP A 1037 -16.27 -12.32 7.60
N SER A 1038 -15.86 -11.06 7.44
CA SER A 1038 -16.15 -9.92 8.31
C SER A 1038 -16.14 -8.59 7.56
N CYS A 1039 -16.90 -7.57 8.01
CA CYS A 1039 -17.51 -7.44 9.35
C CYS A 1039 -17.73 -5.96 9.78
N PRO A 1040 -18.20 -5.64 11.01
CA PRO A 1040 -17.71 -4.47 11.73
C PRO A 1040 -16.27 -4.71 12.23
N ARG A 1041 -15.83 -5.98 12.25
CA ARG A 1041 -14.44 -6.49 12.34
C ARG A 1041 -13.58 -6.11 11.10
N CYS A 1042 -14.09 -5.32 10.14
CA CYS A 1042 -13.29 -4.76 9.05
C CYS A 1042 -12.25 -3.72 9.54
N GLY A 1043 -11.14 -3.44 8.84
CA GLY A 1043 -10.74 -3.89 7.50
C GLY A 1043 -10.52 -5.41 7.38
N PHE A 1044 -11.35 -6.02 6.54
CA PHE A 1044 -11.56 -7.47 6.34
C PHE A 1044 -12.51 -7.61 5.11
N PRO A 1045 -12.53 -8.70 4.31
CA PRO A 1045 -12.67 -8.55 2.84
C PRO A 1045 -13.96 -8.06 2.09
N PHE A 1046 -15.16 -7.92 2.67
CA PHE A 1046 -16.51 -7.67 2.01
C PHE A 1046 -16.82 -8.75 0.88
N VAL A 1047 -18.09 -8.89 0.41
CA VAL A 1047 -18.60 -9.65 -0.79
C VAL A 1047 -20.14 -9.44 -0.96
N LEU A 1048 -20.75 -9.54 -2.15
CA LEU A 1048 -22.04 -8.89 -2.56
C LEU A 1048 -23.41 -9.41 -1.99
N ARG A 1049 -24.56 -8.83 -2.41
CA ARG A 1049 -25.90 -8.79 -1.73
C ARG A 1049 -27.03 -9.62 -2.41
N GLU A 1050 -27.94 -10.28 -1.65
CA GLU A 1050 -28.98 -11.20 -2.20
C GLU A 1050 -30.37 -11.23 -1.48
N GLU A 1051 -31.41 -11.75 -2.16
CA GLU A 1051 -32.84 -11.75 -1.73
C GLU A 1051 -33.40 -13.11 -1.25
N VAL A 1052 -34.27 -13.06 -0.23
CA VAL A 1052 -34.89 -14.21 0.48
C VAL A 1052 -36.30 -13.81 0.95
N THR A 1053 -37.21 -14.78 1.19
CA THR A 1053 -38.68 -14.58 1.12
C THR A 1053 -39.50 -15.21 2.27
N VAL A 1054 -39.75 -14.49 3.39
CA VAL A 1054 -40.75 -14.86 4.44
C VAL A 1054 -41.50 -13.64 5.01
N GLY A 1055 -42.84 -13.64 5.00
CA GLY A 1055 -43.71 -12.49 5.37
C GLY A 1055 -44.30 -11.75 4.17
#